data_AF-A0A3A8LK28-F1
#
_entry.id   AF-A0A3A8LK28-F1
#
_cell.length_a   1.000
_cell.length_b   1.000
_cell.length_c   1.000
_cell.angle_alpha   90.00
_cell.angle_beta   90.00
_cell.angle_gamma   90.00
#
_symmetry.space_group_name_H-M   'P 1'
#
loop_
_entity.id
_entity.type
_entity.pdbx_description
1 polymer ?
#
loop_
_entity_poly.entity_id
_entity_poly.type
_entity_poly.pdbx_seq_one_letter_code
_entity_poly.pdbx_strand_id
1 'polypeptide(L)'
;MLKDSLKAALAAGAVLCAGCQAEGPDEASVDPRDPISDRGGMGVTNRGQEQGLGSVLPQTVDARKSVVLTETAILTNFTLSNVLNQLAAQNGGTGLNSTQLFRQLWDTQNPATGQADLQPSAHCNDSGNLLNGFPNGCRTSEGAQAVPTSITNINSYSAIGIYNRFDLAPTSGADCGEYRVVFGKTGGGGGRNFIIFEAALPNPRPDLGIDGCRPVQSFWRDLSTKTLAARATAVRDFYFTGLPGFSPVIHINNYGFNPAGIGQVRVNMFIGGPWMLKEFKIQRQCPAGVCTLKFAPVTVKANPAGRLFNPASAHALAPSFRAHFITQVEELAVNNVNTFNYSVPDNFNAAQSDAQSFGTEDDYSTQFGSGASTFRNDIQTELTRLGSPLTPNQIVARAQALSCGGCHDRSNSAPMGGGITFPNSASFVHSSESTQTGPEGTRFVVSNALANTFIPFRKQVMEDFLNADHPLTPVSRFDISGSATDGRFGYWVERRAAGVVMKASLDSGGESVLAFNRPDPIAVATDGVSVFWTEASGAILKVSVNGGAVSTLATGLTGLGGIATDGTSLFITQGGSLLSLPVAGGATTALATSRVGLTGRLTVDGANLFWQEGNDVQRMPKGGGAVSLFTTRPGITGLASDGVRLWVAEDLNPGNVLAFPLAGGAPVATFAAAFNINSISAGGGHVVWTENRNPGVVMAKVK
;
A
#
# COMPACT_ATOMS: atom_id res chain seq x y z
N MET A 1 -40.17 9.71 54.18
CA MET A 1 -40.63 10.47 53.00
C MET A 1 -39.68 10.10 51.87
N LEU A 2 -39.98 9.04 51.09
CA LEU A 2 -40.72 9.08 49.81
C LEU A 2 -40.08 10.07 48.81
N LYS A 3 -39.87 9.78 47.52
CA LYS A 3 -39.92 8.58 46.65
C LYS A 3 -39.75 9.15 45.21
N ASP A 4 -39.18 8.37 44.33
CA ASP A 4 -39.61 8.15 42.93
C ASP A 4 -39.80 9.34 41.96
N SER A 5 -38.88 9.40 40.98
CA SER A 5 -39.11 9.34 39.53
C SER A 5 -40.42 9.88 38.92
N LEU A 6 -40.31 10.66 37.83
CA LEU A 6 -41.15 10.43 36.63
C LEU A 6 -40.53 11.02 35.34
N LYS A 7 -40.76 10.28 34.25
CA LYS A 7 -40.36 10.49 32.85
C LYS A 7 -41.33 11.44 32.11
N ALA A 8 -40.91 11.82 30.89
CA ALA A 8 -41.72 12.17 29.71
C ALA A 8 -42.25 13.64 29.69
N ALA A 9 -42.38 14.37 28.58
CA ALA A 9 -42.28 14.09 27.15
C ALA A 9 -42.18 15.43 26.36
N LEU A 10 -41.59 15.34 25.16
CA LEU A 10 -41.94 15.99 23.88
C LEU A 10 -42.26 17.51 23.79
N ALA A 11 -41.43 18.14 22.94
CA ALA A 11 -41.80 18.84 21.70
C ALA A 11 -42.06 20.37 21.72
N ALA A 12 -41.58 20.94 20.60
CA ALA A 12 -41.93 22.20 19.96
C ALA A 12 -41.17 23.47 20.37
N GLY A 13 -40.42 24.02 19.41
CA GLY A 13 -39.99 25.42 19.46
C GLY A 13 -38.72 25.75 18.68
N ALA A 14 -38.65 25.48 17.38
CA ALA A 14 -37.63 26.10 16.53
C ALA A 14 -38.24 26.48 15.17
N VAL A 15 -38.65 27.73 15.06
CA VAL A 15 -38.98 28.40 13.80
C VAL A 15 -38.20 29.72 13.76
N LEU A 16 -37.30 29.79 12.78
CA LEU A 16 -36.81 30.94 12.02
C LEU A 16 -36.32 32.19 12.78
N CYS A 17 -35.02 32.44 12.65
CA CYS A 17 -34.53 33.74 12.19
C CYS A 17 -33.38 33.52 11.21
N ALA A 18 -33.66 33.77 9.93
CA ALA A 18 -32.67 34.02 8.91
C ALA A 18 -32.00 35.37 9.17
N GLY A 19 -30.69 35.41 9.08
CA GLY A 19 -29.90 36.64 9.20
C GLY A 19 -28.57 36.46 8.47
N CYS A 20 -28.42 37.18 7.37
CA CYS A 20 -27.26 37.26 6.49
C CYS A 20 -25.92 37.32 7.24
N GLN A 21 -24.93 36.55 6.79
CA GLN A 21 -23.53 36.82 7.05
C GLN A 21 -22.76 36.81 5.74
N ALA A 22 -22.00 37.89 5.56
CA ALA A 22 -21.22 38.23 4.39
C ALA A 22 -20.05 37.27 4.19
N GLU A 23 -19.70 37.07 2.91
CA GLU A 23 -18.53 36.33 2.44
C GLU A 23 -17.25 36.90 3.05
N GLY A 24 -16.59 36.10 3.90
CA GLY A 24 -15.17 36.24 4.21
C GLY A 24 -14.36 35.32 3.29
N PRO A 25 -13.08 35.64 3.02
CA PRO A 25 -12.25 34.76 2.21
C PRO A 25 -12.00 33.48 3.00
N ASP A 26 -12.54 32.35 2.54
CA ASP A 26 -12.22 31.05 3.13
C ASP A 26 -10.71 30.82 2.99
N GLU A 27 -10.05 30.79 4.14
CA GLU A 27 -8.68 30.30 4.28
C GLU A 27 -8.61 28.89 3.70
N ALA A 28 -7.75 28.72 2.70
CA ALA A 28 -7.43 27.44 2.11
C ALA A 28 -7.05 26.44 3.22
N SER A 29 -7.79 25.33 3.30
CA SER A 29 -7.41 24.20 4.13
C SER A 29 -6.03 23.70 3.69
N VAL A 30 -5.03 23.92 4.54
CA VAL A 30 -3.65 23.43 4.34
C VAL A 30 -3.67 21.90 4.36
N ASP A 31 -3.26 21.29 3.25
CA ASP A 31 -3.09 19.84 3.10
C ASP A 31 -1.95 19.36 4.04
N PRO A 32 -2.18 18.36 4.92
CA PRO A 32 -1.13 17.79 5.76
C PRO A 32 0.03 17.12 4.99
N ARG A 33 -0.01 17.07 3.65
CA ARG A 33 1.05 16.59 2.76
C ARG A 33 1.65 17.64 1.83
N ASP A 34 1.38 18.93 2.00
CA ASP A 34 2.12 19.92 1.21
C ASP A 34 3.54 20.06 1.79
N PRO A 35 4.60 19.74 1.01
CA PRO A 35 4.63 19.65 -0.45
C PRO A 35 4.52 18.24 -1.08
N ILE A 36 3.74 18.14 -2.17
CA ILE A 36 3.40 16.88 -2.91
C ILE A 36 4.48 16.51 -3.96
N SER A 37 4.69 15.21 -4.18
CA SER A 37 5.65 14.64 -5.15
C SER A 37 5.03 13.51 -6.01
N ASP A 38 5.44 13.42 -7.28
CA ASP A 38 5.04 12.36 -8.25
C ASP A 38 5.80 11.03 -8.11
N ARG A 39 6.80 10.96 -7.22
CA ARG A 39 7.62 9.75 -6.95
C ARG A 39 7.73 9.41 -5.47
N GLY A 40 7.09 10.19 -4.59
CA GLY A 40 7.20 10.15 -3.13
C GLY A 40 6.76 8.84 -2.47
N GLY A 41 6.98 8.73 -1.16
CA GLY A 41 6.51 7.60 -0.34
C GLY A 41 7.47 6.41 -0.30
N MET A 42 6.91 5.21 -0.40
CA MET A 42 7.63 3.93 -0.39
C MET A 42 8.71 3.86 -1.48
N GLY A 43 8.46 4.40 -2.67
CA GLY A 43 9.43 4.43 -3.76
C GLY A 43 10.70 5.25 -3.47
N VAL A 44 10.64 6.28 -2.64
CA VAL A 44 11.84 7.09 -2.31
C VAL A 44 12.57 6.54 -1.10
N THR A 45 11.84 5.95 -0.15
CA THR A 45 12.39 5.49 1.13
C THR A 45 12.95 4.08 1.07
N ASN A 46 12.60 3.30 0.05
CA ASN A 46 13.20 1.99 -0.21
C ASN A 46 14.66 2.06 -0.72
N ARG A 47 15.31 3.23 -0.62
CA ARG A 47 16.73 3.47 -0.94
C ARG A 47 17.69 2.68 -0.04
N GLY A 48 17.22 2.01 1.01
CA GLY A 48 18.09 1.48 2.08
C GLY A 48 17.72 0.14 2.71
N GLN A 49 16.73 -0.62 2.22
CA GLN A 49 16.50 -1.98 2.73
C GLN A 49 17.39 -3.04 2.04
N GLU A 50 18.68 -2.74 1.89
CA GLU A 50 19.70 -3.76 2.10
C GLU A 50 20.02 -3.81 3.61
N GLN A 51 19.08 -4.29 4.42
CA GLN A 51 19.43 -4.78 5.75
C GLN A 51 19.38 -6.30 5.73
N GLY A 52 20.47 -6.83 5.17
CA GLY A 52 21.13 -8.05 5.58
C GLY A 52 20.24 -9.13 6.15
N LEU A 53 19.84 -10.04 5.26
CA LEU A 53 19.80 -11.51 5.39
C LEU A 53 18.70 -11.97 4.44
N GLY A 54 19.10 -12.50 3.28
CA GLY A 54 18.19 -12.88 2.20
C GLY A 54 17.13 -13.85 2.69
N SER A 55 15.86 -13.54 2.40
CA SER A 55 14.79 -14.53 2.46
C SER A 55 15.22 -15.72 1.59
N VAL A 56 15.09 -16.93 2.14
CA VAL A 56 15.42 -18.17 1.43
C VAL A 56 14.38 -18.45 0.35
N LEU A 57 13.15 -17.95 0.51
CA LEU A 57 12.05 -18.04 -0.46
C LEU A 57 11.30 -16.70 -0.57
N PRO A 58 11.89 -15.69 -1.24
CA PRO A 58 11.25 -14.38 -1.33
C PRO A 58 9.93 -14.48 -2.10
N GLN A 59 8.91 -13.77 -1.61
CA GLN A 59 7.70 -13.51 -2.37
C GLN A 59 8.06 -12.70 -3.61
N THR A 60 7.74 -13.25 -4.78
CA THR A 60 7.97 -12.60 -6.08
C THR A 60 6.66 -12.38 -6.82
N VAL A 61 6.61 -11.35 -7.68
CA VAL A 61 5.45 -11.04 -8.53
C VAL A 61 5.84 -10.93 -10.01
N ASP A 62 4.93 -11.31 -10.90
CA ASP A 62 5.04 -10.98 -12.32
C ASP A 62 4.52 -9.56 -12.54
N ALA A 63 5.41 -8.66 -12.95
CA ALA A 63 5.08 -7.24 -13.12
C ALA A 63 3.95 -7.00 -14.14
N ARG A 64 3.81 -7.85 -15.16
CA ARG A 64 2.76 -7.75 -16.20
C ARG A 64 1.45 -8.42 -15.78
N LYS A 65 1.40 -9.01 -14.58
CA LYS A 65 0.22 -9.67 -14.01
C LYS A 65 -0.21 -9.08 -12.66
N SER A 66 0.68 -8.34 -12.00
CA SER A 66 0.50 -7.87 -10.62
C SER A 66 0.86 -6.40 -10.39
N VAL A 67 1.51 -5.73 -11.34
CA VAL A 67 1.84 -4.30 -11.24
C VAL A 67 1.14 -3.51 -12.33
N VAL A 68 1.13 -4.03 -13.55
CA VAL A 68 0.49 -3.42 -14.71
C VAL A 68 -0.30 -4.44 -15.49
N LEU A 69 -1.58 -4.17 -15.71
CA LEU A 69 -2.49 -5.01 -16.48
C LEU A 69 -2.89 -4.27 -17.75
N THR A 70 -2.70 -4.91 -18.90
CA THR A 70 -2.96 -4.30 -20.22
C THR A 70 -3.68 -5.24 -21.19
N GLU A 71 -3.94 -6.45 -20.75
CA GLU A 71 -4.60 -7.51 -21.52
C GLU A 71 -6.04 -7.08 -21.79
N THR A 72 -6.44 -7.09 -23.07
CA THR A 72 -7.76 -6.58 -23.47
C THR A 72 -8.89 -7.35 -22.80
N ALA A 73 -8.71 -8.66 -22.60
CA ALA A 73 -9.66 -9.53 -21.92
C ALA A 73 -9.91 -9.17 -20.43
N ILE A 74 -8.95 -8.51 -19.77
CA ILE A 74 -9.15 -7.95 -18.42
C ILE A 74 -9.89 -6.63 -18.54
N LEU A 75 -9.37 -5.74 -19.41
CA LEU A 75 -9.78 -4.35 -19.51
C LEU A 75 -11.20 -4.14 -20.06
N THR A 76 -11.75 -5.08 -20.84
CA THR A 76 -13.16 -5.03 -21.28
C THR A 76 -14.17 -5.04 -20.13
N ASN A 77 -13.77 -5.48 -18.94
CA ASN A 77 -14.61 -5.41 -17.73
C ASN A 77 -14.71 -3.99 -17.15
N PHE A 78 -13.90 -3.05 -17.66
CA PHE A 78 -13.79 -1.66 -17.20
C PHE A 78 -14.28 -0.73 -18.31
N THR A 79 -15.60 -0.54 -18.41
CA THR A 79 -16.16 0.50 -19.28
C THR A 79 -16.19 1.83 -18.52
N LEU A 80 -15.99 2.94 -19.24
CA LEU A 80 -16.09 4.28 -18.63
C LEU A 80 -17.51 4.52 -18.07
N SER A 81 -18.52 3.96 -18.75
CA SER A 81 -19.90 3.95 -18.27
C SER A 81 -20.04 3.28 -16.89
N ASN A 82 -19.45 2.09 -16.69
CA ASN A 82 -19.53 1.41 -15.39
C ASN A 82 -18.83 2.21 -14.28
N VAL A 83 -17.66 2.80 -14.57
CA VAL A 83 -16.93 3.66 -13.62
C VAL A 83 -17.79 4.85 -13.20
N LEU A 84 -18.31 5.61 -14.17
CA LEU A 84 -19.12 6.80 -13.88
C LEU A 84 -20.48 6.45 -13.27
N ASN A 85 -21.08 5.32 -13.63
CA ASN A 85 -22.30 4.81 -12.99
C ASN A 85 -22.08 4.48 -11.52
N GLN A 86 -20.96 3.84 -11.17
CA GLN A 86 -20.63 3.55 -9.77
C GLN A 86 -20.48 4.84 -8.95
N LEU A 87 -19.79 5.85 -9.50
CA LEU A 87 -19.65 7.15 -8.84
C LEU A 87 -21.01 7.83 -8.66
N ALA A 88 -21.85 7.88 -9.70
CA ALA A 88 -23.20 8.43 -9.61
C ALA A 88 -24.07 7.69 -8.58
N ALA A 89 -23.97 6.36 -8.51
CA ALA A 89 -24.69 5.56 -7.52
C ALA A 89 -24.23 5.86 -6.08
N GLN A 90 -22.94 6.08 -5.86
CA GLN A 90 -22.39 6.47 -4.55
C GLN A 90 -22.86 7.87 -4.09
N ASN A 91 -23.34 8.71 -5.00
CA ASN A 91 -24.05 9.96 -4.67
C ASN A 91 -25.55 9.74 -4.33
N GLY A 92 -25.96 8.50 -4.03
CA GLY A 92 -27.35 8.14 -3.76
C GLY A 92 -28.23 8.11 -5.01
N GLY A 93 -27.65 8.08 -6.21
CA GLY A 93 -28.40 8.05 -7.48
C GLY A 93 -29.11 9.35 -7.84
N THR A 94 -28.77 10.45 -7.17
CA THR A 94 -29.32 11.80 -7.42
C THR A 94 -28.31 12.68 -8.17
N GLY A 95 -28.79 13.75 -8.81
CA GLY A 95 -27.93 14.66 -9.60
C GLY A 95 -27.68 14.17 -11.03
N LEU A 96 -26.43 14.23 -11.48
CA LEU A 96 -26.04 13.84 -12.84
C LEU A 96 -25.87 12.32 -12.99
N ASN A 97 -26.40 11.75 -14.08
CA ASN A 97 -26.10 10.38 -14.48
C ASN A 97 -24.70 10.25 -15.12
N SER A 98 -24.25 9.04 -15.43
CA SER A 98 -22.91 8.80 -16.01
C SER A 98 -22.63 9.55 -17.32
N THR A 99 -23.59 9.59 -18.23
CA THR A 99 -23.46 10.34 -19.49
C THR A 99 -23.34 11.84 -19.24
N GLN A 100 -24.13 12.37 -18.30
CA GLN A 100 -24.06 13.78 -17.90
C GLN A 100 -22.75 14.10 -17.17
N LEU A 101 -22.23 13.22 -16.32
CA LEU A 101 -20.91 13.39 -15.67
C LEU A 101 -19.78 13.42 -16.70
N PHE A 102 -19.80 12.52 -17.68
CA PHE A 102 -18.85 12.54 -18.79
C PHE A 102 -18.92 13.87 -19.56
N ARG A 103 -20.13 14.34 -19.88
CA ARG A 103 -20.33 15.60 -20.59
C ARG A 103 -19.92 16.81 -19.74
N GLN A 104 -20.21 16.79 -18.44
CA GLN A 104 -19.82 17.85 -17.50
C GLN A 104 -18.30 17.97 -17.37
N LEU A 105 -17.56 16.86 -17.37
CA LEU A 105 -16.09 16.89 -17.43
C LEU A 105 -15.61 17.70 -18.64
N TRP A 106 -16.14 17.41 -19.83
CA TRP A 106 -15.71 18.10 -21.05
C TRP A 106 -16.26 19.53 -21.14
N ASP A 107 -17.41 19.83 -20.54
CA ASP A 107 -17.95 21.19 -20.54
C ASP A 107 -17.07 22.19 -19.76
N THR A 108 -16.24 21.70 -18.83
CA THR A 108 -15.22 22.52 -18.15
C THR A 108 -14.19 23.12 -19.11
N GLN A 109 -14.08 22.58 -20.33
CA GLN A 109 -13.18 23.09 -21.38
C GLN A 109 -13.79 24.19 -22.24
N ASN A 110 -15.09 24.48 -22.06
CA ASN A 110 -15.80 25.54 -22.75
C ASN A 110 -15.82 26.84 -21.91
N PRO A 111 -15.91 28.03 -22.55
CA PRO A 111 -15.87 29.33 -21.87
C PRO A 111 -17.18 29.75 -21.19
N ALA A 112 -18.22 28.91 -21.21
CA ALA A 112 -19.47 29.14 -20.53
C ALA A 112 -20.27 27.84 -20.54
N THR A 113 -21.28 27.76 -19.67
CA THR A 113 -22.22 26.64 -19.64
C THR A 113 -22.94 26.55 -20.97
N GLY A 114 -22.71 25.45 -21.69
CA GLY A 114 -23.26 25.27 -23.04
C GLY A 114 -24.56 24.47 -23.08
N GLN A 115 -24.89 23.74 -22.01
CA GLN A 115 -25.88 22.66 -22.05
C GLN A 115 -26.91 22.77 -20.92
N ALA A 116 -28.19 22.93 -21.29
CA ALA A 116 -29.29 23.14 -20.34
C ALA A 116 -29.55 21.96 -19.39
N ASP A 117 -29.13 20.75 -19.76
CA ASP A 117 -29.29 19.54 -18.95
C ASP A 117 -28.09 19.22 -18.06
N LEU A 118 -27.05 20.06 -18.08
CA LEU A 118 -25.91 19.99 -17.17
C LEU A 118 -26.09 21.04 -16.07
N GLN A 119 -25.82 20.64 -14.82
CA GLN A 119 -25.80 21.58 -13.69
C GLN A 119 -24.59 22.52 -13.83
N PRO A 120 -24.66 23.75 -13.26
CA PRO A 120 -23.55 24.69 -13.28
C PRO A 120 -22.25 24.05 -12.76
N SER A 121 -21.17 24.22 -13.52
CA SER A 121 -19.83 23.76 -13.16
C SER A 121 -18.79 24.82 -13.53
N ALA A 122 -17.55 24.61 -13.11
CA ALA A 122 -16.46 25.53 -13.43
C ALA A 122 -16.09 25.43 -14.92
N HIS A 123 -15.94 26.58 -15.55
CA HIS A 123 -15.48 26.76 -16.91
C HIS A 123 -14.07 27.35 -16.94
N CYS A 124 -13.34 27.08 -18.03
CA CYS A 124 -11.94 27.48 -18.20
C CYS A 124 -11.69 28.98 -18.00
N ASN A 125 -12.68 29.84 -18.26
CA ASN A 125 -12.56 31.29 -18.18
C ASN A 125 -13.23 31.93 -16.96
N ASP A 126 -13.87 31.17 -16.06
CA ASP A 126 -14.60 31.71 -14.90
C ASP A 126 -13.73 32.59 -13.99
N SER A 127 -12.42 32.33 -13.98
CA SER A 127 -11.41 33.11 -13.26
C SER A 127 -10.49 33.88 -14.21
N GLY A 128 -11.05 34.45 -15.29
CA GLY A 128 -10.28 35.25 -16.26
C GLY A 128 -9.25 34.44 -17.05
N ASN A 129 -9.55 33.17 -17.33
CA ASN A 129 -8.61 32.18 -17.90
C ASN A 129 -7.40 31.88 -17.01
N LEU A 130 -7.56 32.01 -15.69
CA LEU A 130 -6.52 31.66 -14.72
C LEU A 130 -7.00 30.55 -13.79
N LEU A 131 -6.05 29.75 -13.31
CA LEU A 131 -6.22 28.90 -12.14
C LEU A 131 -4.91 28.95 -11.37
N ASN A 132 -4.98 29.22 -10.07
CA ASN A 132 -3.79 29.44 -9.22
C ASN A 132 -2.87 30.56 -9.74
N GLY A 133 -3.43 31.60 -10.38
CA GLY A 133 -2.67 32.69 -10.97
C GLY A 133 -1.95 32.34 -12.29
N PHE A 134 -2.09 31.12 -12.80
CA PHE A 134 -1.46 30.66 -14.05
C PHE A 134 -2.49 30.45 -15.17
N PRO A 135 -2.07 30.54 -16.46
CA PRO A 135 -2.97 30.37 -17.60
C PRO A 135 -3.74 29.05 -17.59
N ASN A 136 -5.05 29.12 -17.77
CA ASN A 136 -5.99 28.00 -17.92
C ASN A 136 -6.77 28.16 -19.23
N GLY A 137 -6.16 27.78 -20.35
CA GLY A 137 -6.76 27.98 -21.67
C GLY A 137 -7.98 27.10 -21.91
N CYS A 138 -9.01 27.64 -22.57
CA CYS A 138 -10.17 26.87 -23.03
C CYS A 138 -9.79 25.92 -24.17
N ARG A 139 -10.44 24.75 -24.20
CA ARG A 139 -10.15 23.63 -25.09
C ARG A 139 -11.45 23.20 -25.78
N THR A 140 -12.01 24.08 -26.60
CA THR A 140 -13.36 23.92 -27.18
C THR A 140 -13.48 22.72 -28.13
N SER A 141 -12.38 22.29 -28.76
CA SER A 141 -12.36 21.03 -29.55
C SER A 141 -12.65 19.81 -28.69
N GLU A 142 -12.04 19.73 -27.50
CA GLU A 142 -12.36 18.71 -26.51
C GLU A 142 -13.72 18.95 -25.87
N GLY A 143 -14.04 20.21 -25.58
CA GLY A 143 -15.31 20.64 -24.99
C GLY A 143 -16.55 20.35 -25.85
N ALA A 144 -16.39 20.13 -27.15
CA ALA A 144 -17.46 19.67 -28.05
C ALA A 144 -18.07 18.34 -27.60
N GLN A 145 -17.35 17.53 -26.81
CA GLN A 145 -17.86 16.29 -26.21
C GLN A 145 -18.94 16.51 -25.15
N ALA A 146 -19.13 17.74 -24.68
CA ALA A 146 -20.21 18.10 -23.76
C ALA A 146 -21.59 18.10 -24.45
N VAL A 147 -21.66 18.12 -25.79
CA VAL A 147 -22.91 18.17 -26.55
C VAL A 147 -23.54 16.76 -26.60
N PRO A 148 -24.86 16.59 -26.32
CA PRO A 148 -25.52 15.28 -26.30
C PRO A 148 -25.39 14.48 -27.61
N THR A 149 -25.31 15.19 -28.74
CA THR A 149 -25.22 14.60 -30.09
C THR A 149 -23.78 14.39 -30.56
N SER A 150 -22.78 14.63 -29.70
CA SER A 150 -21.38 14.40 -30.04
C SER A 150 -21.13 12.95 -30.45
N ILE A 151 -20.43 12.77 -31.57
CA ILE A 151 -19.98 11.45 -32.03
C ILE A 151 -18.91 10.86 -31.10
N THR A 152 -18.12 11.71 -30.44
CA THR A 152 -17.24 11.30 -29.34
C THR A 152 -18.03 11.38 -28.05
N ASN A 153 -18.40 10.22 -27.51
CA ASN A 153 -19.21 10.09 -26.29
C ASN A 153 -18.55 9.10 -25.31
N ILE A 154 -19.20 8.85 -24.17
CA ILE A 154 -18.69 7.98 -23.11
C ILE A 154 -18.26 6.57 -23.62
N ASN A 155 -18.93 6.03 -24.64
CA ASN A 155 -18.63 4.71 -25.21
C ASN A 155 -17.46 4.74 -26.21
N SER A 156 -16.94 5.93 -26.55
CA SER A 156 -15.76 6.10 -27.40
C SER A 156 -14.45 5.85 -26.66
N TYR A 157 -14.49 5.62 -25.35
CA TYR A 157 -13.34 5.41 -24.48
C TYR A 157 -13.30 3.96 -23.99
N SER A 158 -12.15 3.31 -24.16
CA SER A 158 -11.87 1.97 -23.63
C SER A 158 -10.78 2.03 -22.58
N ALA A 159 -10.88 1.22 -21.53
CA ALA A 159 -9.76 1.03 -20.63
C ALA A 159 -8.59 0.41 -21.40
N ILE A 160 -7.40 1.00 -21.27
CA ILE A 160 -6.17 0.57 -21.95
C ILE A 160 -5.05 0.17 -20.98
N GLY A 161 -5.23 0.42 -19.69
CA GLY A 161 -4.26 -0.02 -18.68
C GLY A 161 -4.76 0.19 -17.26
N ILE A 162 -4.38 -0.74 -16.39
CA ILE A 162 -4.58 -0.66 -14.94
C ILE A 162 -3.22 -0.75 -14.26
N TYR A 163 -2.95 0.13 -13.29
CA TYR A 163 -1.65 0.23 -12.64
C TYR A 163 -1.78 0.24 -11.12
N ASN A 164 -1.04 -0.65 -10.45
CA ASN A 164 -0.76 -0.57 -9.02
C ASN A 164 0.39 0.42 -8.80
N ARG A 165 0.11 1.53 -8.11
CA ARG A 165 1.08 2.56 -7.74
C ARG A 165 1.31 2.58 -6.22
N PHE A 166 1.48 1.39 -5.63
CA PHE A 166 1.90 1.26 -4.22
C PHE A 166 3.24 1.95 -3.94
N ASP A 167 4.08 2.16 -4.96
CA ASP A 167 5.28 2.99 -4.85
C ASP A 167 5.00 4.41 -4.34
N LEU A 168 3.79 4.93 -4.54
CA LEU A 168 3.34 6.24 -4.06
C LEU A 168 2.77 6.24 -2.63
N ALA A 169 2.59 5.06 -2.02
CA ALA A 169 2.05 4.99 -0.67
C ALA A 169 2.99 5.71 0.31
N PRO A 170 2.50 6.61 1.18
CA PRO A 170 3.33 7.27 2.17
C PRO A 170 3.82 6.23 3.19
N THR A 171 5.06 6.36 3.68
CA THR A 171 5.63 5.44 4.67
C THR A 171 4.88 5.42 6.00
N SER A 172 4.12 6.47 6.30
CA SER A 172 3.20 6.51 7.44
C SER A 172 2.03 5.54 7.31
N GLY A 173 1.73 5.05 6.09
CA GLY A 173 0.52 4.29 5.80
C GLY A 173 -0.75 5.14 5.87
N ALA A 174 -0.70 6.46 5.65
CA ALA A 174 -1.91 7.29 5.58
C ALA A 174 -2.88 6.84 4.47
N ASP A 175 -2.35 6.24 3.40
CA ASP A 175 -3.09 5.54 2.36
C ASP A 175 -2.23 4.39 1.80
N CYS A 176 -2.84 3.56 0.96
CA CYS A 176 -2.23 2.39 0.35
C CYS A 176 -1.76 2.64 -1.09
N GLY A 177 -1.41 3.89 -1.40
CA GLY A 177 -0.96 4.32 -2.72
C GLY A 177 -2.11 4.54 -3.70
N GLU A 178 -1.73 4.67 -4.97
CA GLU A 178 -2.66 4.98 -6.06
C GLU A 178 -2.99 3.73 -6.91
N TYR A 179 -4.24 3.64 -7.37
CA TYR A 179 -4.71 2.55 -8.24
C TYR A 179 -5.36 3.18 -9.47
N ARG A 180 -4.68 3.05 -10.60
CA ARG A 180 -4.95 3.83 -11.80
C ARG A 180 -5.70 3.02 -12.83
N VAL A 181 -6.73 3.62 -13.45
CA VAL A 181 -7.35 3.13 -14.69
C VAL A 181 -7.20 4.19 -15.77
N VAL A 182 -6.51 3.85 -16.86
CA VAL A 182 -6.32 4.72 -18.02
C VAL A 182 -7.36 4.36 -19.07
N PHE A 183 -8.17 5.33 -19.49
CA PHE A 183 -9.07 5.23 -20.63
C PHE A 183 -8.51 6.00 -21.82
N GLY A 184 -8.35 5.33 -22.96
CA GLY A 184 -7.99 5.95 -24.24
C GLY A 184 -9.20 6.04 -25.16
N LYS A 185 -9.29 7.11 -25.94
CA LYS A 185 -10.30 7.25 -26.99
C LYS A 185 -9.98 6.29 -28.15
N THR A 186 -10.81 5.26 -28.31
CA THR A 186 -10.67 4.19 -29.31
C THR A 186 -11.74 4.25 -30.41
N GLY A 187 -12.70 5.18 -30.30
CA GLY A 187 -13.75 5.41 -31.29
C GLY A 187 -14.21 6.87 -31.36
N GLY A 188 -15.37 7.09 -31.99
CA GLY A 188 -16.07 8.38 -31.96
C GLY A 188 -15.45 9.50 -32.80
N GLY A 189 -14.74 9.20 -33.90
CA GLY A 189 -14.09 10.19 -34.78
C GLY A 189 -12.56 10.19 -34.65
N GLY A 190 -11.88 11.13 -35.33
CA GLY A 190 -10.42 11.28 -35.28
C GLY A 190 -9.88 11.84 -33.96
N GLY A 191 -8.55 11.97 -33.85
CA GLY A 191 -7.86 12.52 -32.68
C GLY A 191 -7.74 11.56 -31.50
N ARG A 192 -6.76 11.83 -30.63
CA ARG A 192 -6.48 11.07 -29.40
C ARG A 192 -6.98 11.85 -28.19
N ASN A 193 -7.41 11.14 -27.16
CA ASN A 193 -7.83 11.76 -25.90
C ASN A 193 -7.83 10.71 -24.80
N PHE A 194 -7.54 11.09 -23.56
CA PHE A 194 -7.51 10.15 -22.45
C PHE A 194 -8.18 10.71 -21.21
N ILE A 195 -8.75 9.81 -20.42
CA ILE A 195 -9.26 10.08 -19.07
C ILE A 195 -8.61 9.07 -18.14
N ILE A 196 -8.01 9.54 -17.06
CA ILE A 196 -7.23 8.71 -16.14
C ILE A 196 -7.82 8.87 -14.76
N PHE A 197 -8.32 7.78 -14.18
CA PHE A 197 -8.77 7.74 -12.81
C PHE A 197 -7.63 7.24 -11.94
N GLU A 198 -7.19 8.07 -10.99
CA GLU A 198 -6.02 7.84 -10.13
C GLU A 198 -6.51 7.82 -8.68
N ALA A 199 -7.01 6.64 -8.26
CA ALA A 199 -7.66 6.49 -6.97
C ALA A 199 -6.62 6.36 -5.85
N ALA A 200 -6.65 7.26 -4.86
CA ALA A 200 -5.90 7.07 -3.62
C ALA A 200 -6.71 6.17 -2.68
N LEU A 201 -6.20 4.97 -2.37
CA LEU A 201 -6.94 3.98 -1.58
C LEU A 201 -6.67 4.18 -0.08
N PRO A 202 -7.67 4.52 0.75
CA PRO A 202 -7.44 4.72 2.18
C PRO A 202 -6.92 3.46 2.88
N ASN A 203 -6.04 3.65 3.87
CA ASN A 203 -5.63 2.59 4.78
C ASN A 203 -6.65 2.45 5.93
N PRO A 204 -7.37 1.33 6.05
CA PRO A 204 -8.34 1.12 7.13
C PRO A 204 -7.69 0.78 8.47
N ARG A 205 -6.38 0.52 8.50
CA ARG A 205 -5.60 0.14 9.70
C ARG A 205 -4.39 1.06 9.90
N PRO A 206 -4.61 2.38 10.13
CA PRO A 206 -3.52 3.31 10.40
C PRO A 206 -2.76 2.97 11.70
N ASP A 207 -3.37 2.18 12.60
CA ASP A 207 -2.72 1.60 13.79
C ASP A 207 -1.57 0.64 13.46
N LEU A 208 -1.53 0.09 12.25
CA LEU A 208 -0.44 -0.75 11.74
C LEU A 208 0.53 0.03 10.82
N GLY A 209 0.36 1.34 10.67
CA GLY A 209 1.10 2.12 9.68
C GLY A 209 0.96 1.55 8.27
N ILE A 210 2.05 1.47 7.51
CA ILE A 210 2.04 0.97 6.13
C ILE A 210 1.64 -0.51 6.01
N ASP A 211 1.83 -1.32 7.05
CA ASP A 211 1.43 -2.73 7.04
C ASP A 211 -0.09 -2.93 7.01
N GLY A 212 -0.85 -1.89 7.37
CA GLY A 212 -2.29 -1.86 7.10
C GLY A 212 -2.64 -2.05 5.61
N CYS A 213 -1.70 -1.79 4.70
CA CYS A 213 -1.85 -1.95 3.25
C CYS A 213 -1.40 -3.31 2.70
N ARG A 214 -0.81 -4.17 3.54
CA ARG A 214 -0.39 -5.54 3.17
C ARG A 214 -1.51 -6.39 2.55
N PRO A 215 -2.77 -6.37 3.03
CA PRO A 215 -3.86 -7.09 2.35
C PRO A 215 -4.00 -6.76 0.86
N VAL A 216 -3.78 -5.49 0.50
CA VAL A 216 -3.88 -5.03 -0.90
C VAL A 216 -2.69 -5.55 -1.71
N GLN A 217 -1.47 -5.47 -1.17
CA GLN A 217 -0.29 -5.97 -1.89
C GLN A 217 -0.28 -7.50 -1.99
N SER A 218 -0.73 -8.22 -0.97
CA SER A 218 -0.91 -9.69 -1.06
C SER A 218 -1.95 -10.06 -2.12
N PHE A 219 -3.05 -9.31 -2.23
CA PHE A 219 -4.02 -9.48 -3.32
C PHE A 219 -3.37 -9.31 -4.70
N TRP A 220 -2.60 -8.22 -4.89
CA TRP A 220 -1.91 -7.98 -6.16
C TRP A 220 -0.86 -9.05 -6.45
N ARG A 221 -0.11 -9.52 -5.45
CA ARG A 221 0.86 -10.63 -5.57
C ARG A 221 0.19 -11.87 -6.11
N ASP A 222 -0.94 -12.24 -5.53
CA ASP A 222 -1.67 -13.45 -5.88
C ASP A 222 -2.25 -13.42 -7.30
N LEU A 223 -2.33 -12.25 -7.96
CA LEU A 223 -2.72 -12.18 -9.37
C LEU A 223 -1.72 -12.87 -10.32
N SER A 224 -0.44 -12.95 -9.92
CA SER A 224 0.64 -13.54 -10.72
C SER A 224 0.37 -15.02 -11.06
N THR A 225 -0.26 -15.74 -10.15
CA THR A 225 -0.52 -17.19 -10.27
C THR A 225 -1.93 -17.50 -10.82
N LYS A 226 -2.80 -16.49 -10.91
CA LYS A 226 -4.17 -16.66 -11.44
C LYS A 226 -4.16 -16.81 -12.96
N THR A 227 -5.08 -17.62 -13.46
CA THR A 227 -5.45 -17.62 -14.89
C THR A 227 -5.97 -16.26 -15.30
N LEU A 228 -5.89 -15.92 -16.60
CA LEU A 228 -6.36 -14.64 -17.12
C LEU A 228 -7.81 -14.32 -16.72
N ALA A 229 -8.72 -15.30 -16.83
CA ALA A 229 -10.12 -15.13 -16.46
C ALA A 229 -10.32 -14.90 -14.95
N ALA A 230 -9.65 -15.69 -14.11
CA ALA A 230 -9.72 -15.50 -12.66
C ALA A 230 -9.11 -14.15 -12.22
N ARG A 231 -8.05 -13.71 -12.90
CA ARG A 231 -7.43 -12.40 -12.69
C ARG A 231 -8.39 -11.28 -13.08
N ALA A 232 -9.05 -11.38 -14.23
CA ALA A 232 -10.03 -10.40 -14.69
C ALA A 232 -11.16 -10.20 -13.67
N THR A 233 -11.74 -11.30 -13.17
CA THR A 233 -12.76 -11.26 -12.12
C THR A 233 -12.22 -10.65 -10.83
N ALA A 234 -11.08 -11.11 -10.34
CA ALA A 234 -10.49 -10.62 -9.09
C ALA A 234 -10.19 -9.11 -9.12
N VAL A 235 -9.64 -8.62 -10.23
CA VAL A 235 -9.32 -7.19 -10.40
C VAL A 235 -10.60 -6.36 -10.55
N ARG A 236 -11.60 -6.84 -11.30
CA ARG A 236 -12.92 -6.19 -11.34
C ARG A 236 -13.52 -6.07 -9.95
N ASP A 237 -13.52 -7.13 -9.17
CA ASP A 237 -14.11 -7.15 -7.83
C ASP A 237 -13.35 -6.22 -6.88
N PHE A 238 -12.02 -6.18 -6.94
CA PHE A 238 -11.23 -5.20 -6.17
C PHE A 238 -11.63 -3.75 -6.49
N TYR A 239 -11.85 -3.43 -7.78
CA TYR A 239 -12.16 -2.07 -8.19
C TYR A 239 -13.60 -1.64 -7.94
N PHE A 240 -14.57 -2.53 -8.15
CA PHE A 240 -16.00 -2.22 -8.05
C PHE A 240 -16.63 -2.63 -6.70
N THR A 241 -16.06 -3.62 -6.01
CA THR A 241 -16.57 -4.15 -4.73
C THR A 241 -15.64 -3.89 -3.54
N GLY A 242 -14.31 -3.92 -3.75
CA GLY A 242 -13.31 -3.77 -2.70
C GLY A 242 -12.79 -5.11 -2.14
N LEU A 243 -11.92 -5.02 -1.14
CA LEU A 243 -11.42 -6.17 -0.37
C LEU A 243 -12.03 -6.15 1.05
N PRO A 244 -11.99 -7.26 1.80
CA PRO A 244 -12.35 -7.23 3.23
C PRO A 244 -11.60 -6.11 3.97
N GLY A 245 -12.34 -5.15 4.54
CA GLY A 245 -11.80 -3.97 5.23
C GLY A 245 -11.49 -2.76 4.33
N PHE A 246 -11.56 -2.89 3.00
CA PHE A 246 -11.28 -1.80 2.05
C PHE A 246 -12.53 -1.47 1.23
N SER A 247 -12.76 -0.17 1.01
CA SER A 247 -13.73 0.28 0.03
C SER A 247 -13.32 -0.15 -1.40
N PRO A 248 -14.26 -0.17 -2.36
CA PRO A 248 -13.91 -0.28 -3.76
C PRO A 248 -12.89 0.79 -4.18
N VAL A 249 -11.98 0.46 -5.09
CA VAL A 249 -11.07 1.46 -5.67
C VAL A 249 -11.85 2.57 -6.37
N ILE A 250 -12.88 2.22 -7.14
CA ILE A 250 -13.80 3.19 -7.74
C ILE A 250 -14.76 3.69 -6.65
N HIS A 251 -14.33 4.68 -5.89
CA HIS A 251 -15.15 5.32 -4.86
C HIS A 251 -14.99 6.84 -4.91
N ILE A 252 -16.08 7.61 -4.73
CA ILE A 252 -16.04 9.08 -4.79
C ILE A 252 -14.95 9.67 -3.86
N ASN A 253 -14.78 9.09 -2.67
CA ASN A 253 -13.78 9.53 -1.70
C ASN A 253 -12.34 9.29 -2.15
N ASN A 254 -12.09 8.46 -3.16
CA ASN A 254 -10.73 8.13 -3.60
C ASN A 254 -10.22 9.09 -4.70
N TYR A 255 -11.01 10.10 -5.09
CA TYR A 255 -10.70 11.04 -6.18
C TYR A 255 -10.74 12.51 -5.72
N GLY A 256 -10.32 12.79 -4.49
CA GLY A 256 -10.26 14.13 -3.91
C GLY A 256 -11.41 14.49 -2.96
N PHE A 257 -12.49 13.69 -2.91
CA PHE A 257 -13.58 13.88 -1.94
C PHE A 257 -13.26 13.24 -0.58
N ASN A 258 -12.09 13.57 -0.01
CA ASN A 258 -11.64 13.10 1.29
C ASN A 258 -10.94 14.24 2.06
N PRO A 259 -10.77 14.12 3.40
CA PRO A 259 -10.17 15.19 4.20
C PRO A 259 -8.76 15.61 3.78
N ALA A 260 -8.01 14.72 3.13
CA ALA A 260 -6.66 15.00 2.65
C ALA A 260 -6.63 15.51 1.20
N GLY A 261 -7.78 15.65 0.52
CA GLY A 261 -7.85 16.13 -0.87
C GLY A 261 -7.13 15.24 -1.91
N ILE A 262 -6.80 13.99 -1.57
CA ILE A 262 -5.94 13.12 -2.38
C ILE A 262 -6.70 12.24 -3.38
N GLY A 263 -5.98 11.74 -4.38
CA GLY A 263 -6.56 11.07 -5.52
C GLY A 263 -7.11 12.07 -6.53
N GLN A 264 -7.19 11.68 -7.80
CA GLN A 264 -7.46 12.62 -8.87
C GLN A 264 -8.02 11.95 -10.12
N VAL A 265 -8.55 12.80 -11.01
CA VAL A 265 -8.86 12.42 -12.38
C VAL A 265 -8.09 13.36 -13.30
N ARG A 266 -7.29 12.81 -14.22
CA ARG A 266 -6.50 13.58 -15.18
C ARG A 266 -7.00 13.33 -16.59
N VAL A 267 -6.93 14.35 -17.44
CA VAL A 267 -7.22 14.22 -18.88
C VAL A 267 -6.00 14.55 -19.70
N ASN A 268 -5.77 13.82 -20.79
CA ASN A 268 -4.74 14.13 -21.78
C ASN A 268 -5.40 14.42 -23.11
N MET A 269 -5.37 15.68 -23.52
CA MET A 269 -6.13 16.22 -24.65
C MET A 269 -5.24 16.34 -25.88
N PHE A 270 -5.63 15.71 -26.99
CA PHE A 270 -4.95 15.82 -28.29
C PHE A 270 -5.92 16.05 -29.45
N ILE A 271 -7.20 16.33 -29.19
CA ILE A 271 -8.18 16.50 -30.28
C ILE A 271 -7.87 17.83 -30.99
N GLY A 272 -7.69 18.89 -30.21
CA GLY A 272 -7.07 20.12 -30.68
C GLY A 272 -5.62 20.22 -30.20
N GLY A 273 -4.76 20.81 -31.02
CA GLY A 273 -3.39 21.16 -30.61
C GLY A 273 -3.33 22.44 -29.76
N PRO A 274 -2.22 22.65 -29.03
CA PRO A 274 -1.23 21.64 -28.63
C PRO A 274 -1.81 20.63 -27.62
N TRP A 275 -1.08 19.55 -27.33
CA TRP A 275 -1.40 18.63 -26.25
C TRP A 275 -1.47 19.37 -24.93
N MET A 276 -2.50 19.03 -24.14
CA MET A 276 -2.71 19.61 -22.82
C MET A 276 -3.13 18.53 -21.82
N LEU A 277 -2.50 18.51 -20.65
CA LEU A 277 -2.98 17.78 -19.48
C LEU A 277 -3.64 18.73 -18.49
N LYS A 278 -4.78 18.30 -17.92
CA LYS A 278 -5.44 18.98 -16.80
C LYS A 278 -5.86 17.98 -15.73
N GLU A 279 -5.90 18.44 -14.48
CA GLU A 279 -6.27 17.66 -13.31
C GLU A 279 -7.62 18.10 -12.74
N PHE A 280 -8.36 17.14 -12.21
CA PHE A 280 -9.65 17.31 -11.57
C PHE A 280 -9.72 16.54 -10.26
N LYS A 281 -10.51 17.06 -9.33
CA LYS A 281 -11.04 16.30 -8.19
C LYS A 281 -12.53 16.05 -8.39
N ILE A 282 -13.03 14.95 -7.85
CA ILE A 282 -14.47 14.76 -7.68
C ILE A 282 -14.89 15.54 -6.44
N GLN A 283 -15.88 16.42 -6.60
CA GLN A 283 -16.52 17.13 -5.50
C GLN A 283 -17.99 16.78 -5.45
N ARG A 284 -18.55 16.77 -4.24
CA ARG A 284 -19.98 16.62 -3.99
C ARG A 284 -20.52 17.92 -3.43
N GLN A 285 -21.48 18.53 -4.12
CA GLN A 285 -22.15 19.76 -3.67
C GLN A 285 -23.65 19.52 -3.58
N CYS A 286 -24.28 20.05 -2.54
CA CYS A 286 -25.71 19.84 -2.28
C CYS A 286 -26.50 21.16 -2.26
N PRO A 287 -26.48 21.95 -3.35
CA PRO A 287 -27.29 23.17 -3.42
C PRO A 287 -28.78 22.82 -3.29
N ALA A 288 -29.50 23.57 -2.46
CA ALA A 288 -30.93 23.39 -2.19
C ALA A 288 -31.35 21.95 -1.84
N GLY A 289 -30.44 21.16 -1.23
CA GLY A 289 -30.71 19.79 -0.78
C GLY A 289 -30.52 18.69 -1.83
N VAL A 290 -30.20 19.02 -3.09
CA VAL A 290 -29.91 18.02 -4.14
C VAL A 290 -28.40 17.90 -4.31
N CYS A 291 -27.84 16.76 -3.89
CA CYS A 291 -26.42 16.51 -4.04
C CYS A 291 -26.07 16.13 -5.49
N THR A 292 -25.05 16.77 -6.03
CA THR A 292 -24.49 16.50 -7.37
C THR A 292 -23.00 16.27 -7.27
N LEU A 293 -22.50 15.29 -8.02
CA LEU A 293 -21.06 15.13 -8.25
C LEU A 293 -20.61 15.99 -9.42
N LYS A 294 -19.42 16.57 -9.29
CA LYS A 294 -18.77 17.32 -10.37
C LYS A 294 -17.28 17.04 -10.42
N PHE A 295 -16.73 17.08 -11.63
CA PHE A 295 -15.30 17.23 -11.86
C PHE A 295 -14.93 18.70 -11.66
N ALA A 296 -14.24 18.98 -10.57
CA ALA A 296 -13.73 20.30 -10.25
C ALA A 296 -12.29 20.44 -10.77
N PRO A 297 -12.01 21.38 -11.69
CA PRO A 297 -10.65 21.65 -12.14
C PRO A 297 -9.77 22.06 -10.97
N VAL A 298 -8.57 21.49 -10.89
CA VAL A 298 -7.53 21.87 -9.95
C VAL A 298 -6.21 22.02 -10.68
N THR A 299 -5.21 22.61 -10.02
CA THR A 299 -3.85 22.65 -10.54
C THR A 299 -3.31 21.24 -10.77
N VAL A 300 -2.42 21.10 -11.74
CA VAL A 300 -1.71 19.85 -11.98
C VAL A 300 -0.65 19.70 -10.89
N LYS A 301 -0.83 18.71 -10.00
CA LYS A 301 0.10 18.53 -8.87
C LYS A 301 1.49 18.12 -9.34
N ALA A 302 2.51 18.53 -8.59
CA ALA A 302 3.94 18.34 -8.90
C ALA A 302 4.39 18.95 -10.24
N ASN A 303 3.65 19.95 -10.76
CA ASN A 303 3.86 20.55 -12.06
C ASN A 303 3.95 22.09 -11.95
N PRO A 304 5.04 22.63 -11.36
CA PRO A 304 5.21 24.07 -11.19
C PRO A 304 5.19 24.80 -12.52
N ALA A 305 4.70 26.04 -12.53
CA ALA A 305 4.69 26.83 -13.75
C ALA A 305 6.11 27.18 -14.21
N GLY A 306 6.46 26.89 -15.47
CA GLY A 306 7.83 27.01 -15.98
C GLY A 306 8.42 28.40 -15.86
N ARG A 307 7.59 29.44 -15.96
CA ARG A 307 8.01 30.84 -15.73
C ARG A 307 8.62 31.09 -14.35
N LEU A 308 8.38 30.22 -13.36
CA LEU A 308 8.98 30.37 -12.03
C LEU A 308 10.47 30.00 -12.03
N PHE A 309 10.92 29.14 -12.96
CA PHE A 309 12.32 28.78 -13.16
C PHE A 309 13.13 29.89 -13.83
N ASN A 310 12.48 30.81 -14.54
CA ASN A 310 13.15 31.92 -15.21
C ASN A 310 13.68 32.94 -14.20
N PRO A 311 15.01 33.17 -14.12
CA PRO A 311 15.58 34.13 -13.18
C PRO A 311 15.11 35.57 -13.37
N ALA A 312 14.68 35.93 -14.59
CA ALA A 312 14.16 37.26 -14.94
C ALA A 312 12.62 37.36 -14.82
N SER A 313 11.95 36.31 -14.35
CA SER A 313 10.49 36.31 -14.21
C SER A 313 10.00 37.37 -13.23
N ALA A 314 9.07 38.21 -13.69
CA ALA A 314 8.37 39.20 -12.86
C ALA A 314 7.17 38.62 -12.10
N HIS A 315 6.92 37.30 -12.17
CA HIS A 315 5.80 36.69 -11.46
C HIS A 315 6.00 36.77 -9.93
N ALA A 316 4.95 37.13 -9.19
CA ALA A 316 5.03 37.38 -7.74
C ALA A 316 5.54 36.17 -6.95
N LEU A 317 5.23 34.94 -7.40
CA LEU A 317 5.67 33.70 -6.75
C LEU A 317 7.07 33.25 -7.15
N ALA A 318 7.73 33.89 -8.13
CA ALA A 318 9.01 33.42 -8.63
C ALA A 318 10.15 33.47 -7.59
N PRO A 319 10.27 34.52 -6.74
CA PRO A 319 11.29 34.54 -5.68
C PRO A 319 11.11 33.42 -4.65
N SER A 320 9.88 33.21 -4.15
CA SER A 320 9.60 32.17 -3.15
C SER A 320 9.70 30.77 -3.72
N PHE A 321 9.29 30.55 -4.96
CA PHE A 321 9.50 29.29 -5.67
C PHE A 321 10.98 28.93 -5.74
N ARG A 322 11.83 29.86 -6.18
CA ARG A 322 13.27 29.60 -6.33
C ARG A 322 13.92 29.31 -4.99
N ALA A 323 13.56 30.04 -3.94
CA ALA A 323 14.02 29.76 -2.58
C ALA A 323 13.61 28.36 -2.11
N HIS A 324 12.35 27.96 -2.35
CA HIS A 324 11.89 26.60 -2.09
C HIS A 324 12.67 25.56 -2.92
N PHE A 325 12.87 25.82 -4.21
CA PHE A 325 13.57 24.91 -5.12
C PHE A 325 15.00 24.58 -4.66
N ILE A 326 15.72 25.54 -4.06
CA ILE A 326 17.05 25.28 -3.49
C ILE A 326 16.99 24.18 -2.42
N THR A 327 15.94 24.17 -1.58
CA THR A 327 15.76 23.13 -0.54
C THR A 327 15.50 21.74 -1.13
N GLN A 328 15.16 21.66 -2.42
CA GLN A 328 14.87 20.41 -3.13
C GLN A 328 16.06 19.86 -3.92
N VAL A 329 17.17 20.59 -4.01
CA VAL A 329 18.34 20.19 -4.81
C VAL A 329 18.93 18.87 -4.36
N GLU A 330 18.93 18.57 -3.06
CA GLU A 330 19.43 17.30 -2.51
C GLU A 330 18.65 16.10 -3.06
N GLU A 331 17.31 16.16 -3.04
CA GLU A 331 16.46 15.09 -3.58
C GLU A 331 16.54 14.97 -5.10
N LEU A 332 16.73 16.08 -5.80
CA LEU A 332 16.95 16.09 -7.25
C LEU A 332 18.35 15.58 -7.61
N ALA A 333 19.34 15.71 -6.73
CA ALA A 333 20.72 15.29 -6.99
C ALA A 333 20.93 13.76 -6.89
N VAL A 334 19.97 13.03 -6.33
CA VAL A 334 20.01 11.56 -6.19
C VAL A 334 20.26 10.89 -7.53
N ASN A 335 21.30 10.06 -7.63
CA ASN A 335 21.71 9.48 -8.91
C ASN A 335 20.96 8.19 -9.26
N ASN A 336 19.62 8.25 -9.29
CA ASN A 336 18.77 7.14 -9.70
C ASN A 336 17.48 7.65 -10.34
N VAL A 337 17.22 7.24 -11.59
CA VAL A 337 16.06 7.71 -12.39
C VAL A 337 14.71 7.31 -11.80
N ASN A 338 14.64 6.32 -10.93
CA ASN A 338 13.41 5.92 -10.26
C ASN A 338 13.14 6.75 -9.00
N THR A 339 14.17 7.32 -8.37
CA THR A 339 14.06 7.87 -7.02
C THR A 339 14.50 9.32 -6.86
N PHE A 340 15.19 9.93 -7.84
CA PHE A 340 15.34 11.39 -7.81
C PHE A 340 13.97 12.04 -7.84
N ASN A 341 13.81 13.07 -7.03
CA ASN A 341 12.51 13.60 -6.71
C ASN A 341 12.58 15.06 -6.25
N TYR A 342 11.43 15.69 -6.11
CA TYR A 342 11.22 16.91 -5.34
C TYR A 342 9.76 17.04 -4.97
N SER A 343 9.48 17.89 -4.00
CA SER A 343 8.13 18.24 -3.61
C SER A 343 7.80 19.67 -4.00
N VAL A 344 6.57 19.88 -4.49
CA VAL A 344 6.12 21.18 -5.02
C VAL A 344 4.86 21.63 -4.28
N PRO A 345 4.95 22.73 -3.49
CA PRO A 345 3.80 23.39 -2.89
C PRO A 345 2.72 23.75 -3.90
N ASP A 346 1.45 23.62 -3.52
CA ASP A 346 0.37 23.73 -4.49
C ASP A 346 0.25 25.11 -5.14
N ASN A 347 0.61 26.16 -4.41
CA ASN A 347 0.62 27.53 -4.93
C ASN A 347 1.58 27.74 -6.12
N PHE A 348 2.55 26.86 -6.34
CA PHE A 348 3.46 26.95 -7.50
C PHE A 348 2.97 26.18 -8.73
N ASN A 349 2.01 25.26 -8.57
CA ASN A 349 1.53 24.39 -9.64
C ASN A 349 0.75 25.16 -10.70
N ALA A 350 1.01 24.83 -11.96
CA ALA A 350 0.27 25.37 -13.10
C ALA A 350 -1.15 24.78 -13.18
N ALA A 351 -2.04 25.47 -13.89
CA ALA A 351 -3.39 25.00 -14.19
C ALA A 351 -3.41 23.76 -15.11
N GLN A 352 -2.34 23.60 -15.88
CA GLN A 352 -2.27 22.73 -17.03
C GLN A 352 -0.80 22.35 -17.29
N SER A 353 -0.58 21.24 -17.98
CA SER A 353 0.73 20.86 -18.49
C SER A 353 0.72 20.78 -20.01
N ASP A 354 1.80 21.24 -20.63
CA ASP A 354 2.03 21.36 -22.06
C ASP A 354 3.45 20.89 -22.40
N ALA A 355 3.57 19.89 -23.27
CA ALA A 355 4.83 19.31 -23.73
C ALA A 355 5.27 19.83 -25.11
N GLN A 356 4.43 20.61 -25.80
CA GLN A 356 4.59 20.94 -27.22
C GLN A 356 4.84 22.43 -27.48
N SER A 357 4.46 23.34 -26.58
CA SER A 357 4.82 24.76 -26.73
C SER A 357 6.19 25.07 -26.13
N PHE A 358 7.11 25.63 -26.92
CA PHE A 358 8.47 25.92 -26.46
C PHE A 358 8.53 27.18 -25.58
N GLY A 359 9.33 27.13 -24.52
CA GLY A 359 9.62 28.28 -23.66
C GLY A 359 8.46 28.76 -22.78
N THR A 360 7.48 27.92 -22.46
CA THR A 360 6.30 28.29 -21.65
C THR A 360 6.13 27.44 -20.39
N GLU A 361 5.14 26.53 -20.34
CA GLU A 361 4.64 25.85 -19.13
C GLU A 361 5.63 24.84 -18.59
N ASP A 362 5.87 23.71 -19.26
CA ASP A 362 6.76 22.64 -18.76
C ASP A 362 8.20 22.73 -19.29
N ASP A 363 8.54 23.78 -20.03
CA ASP A 363 9.87 23.94 -20.62
C ASP A 363 10.86 24.60 -19.64
N TYR A 364 11.03 23.97 -18.47
CA TYR A 364 11.78 24.53 -17.35
C TYR A 364 13.24 24.80 -17.70
N SER A 365 13.86 23.93 -18.49
CA SER A 365 15.26 24.05 -18.91
C SER A 365 15.45 25.28 -19.79
N THR A 366 14.51 25.54 -20.71
CA THR A 366 14.53 26.74 -21.56
C THR A 366 14.26 27.99 -20.72
N GLN A 367 13.30 27.94 -19.80
CA GLN A 367 12.98 29.05 -18.89
C GLN A 367 14.17 29.42 -18.00
N PHE A 368 14.88 28.42 -17.47
CA PHE A 368 16.08 28.61 -16.65
C PHE A 368 17.22 29.25 -17.44
N GLY A 369 17.35 28.88 -18.72
CA GLY A 369 18.33 29.43 -19.65
C GLY A 369 19.78 29.08 -19.29
N SER A 370 20.75 29.57 -20.08
CA SER A 370 22.18 29.34 -19.87
C SER A 370 22.92 30.49 -19.19
N GLY A 371 22.25 31.64 -19.00
CA GLY A 371 22.85 32.85 -18.43
C GLY A 371 23.26 32.71 -16.97
N ALA A 372 24.19 33.57 -16.55
CA ALA A 372 24.54 33.73 -15.14
C ALA A 372 23.36 34.34 -14.37
N SER A 373 23.07 33.79 -13.19
CA SER A 373 22.01 34.29 -12.31
C SER A 373 22.28 33.89 -10.86
N THR A 374 21.69 34.61 -9.92
CA THR A 374 21.72 34.23 -8.50
C THR A 374 21.15 32.83 -8.30
N PHE A 375 20.02 32.51 -8.93
CA PHE A 375 19.38 31.20 -8.84
C PHE A 375 20.31 30.05 -9.27
N ARG A 376 21.06 30.24 -10.36
CA ARG A 376 22.07 29.26 -10.81
C ARG A 376 23.19 29.10 -9.78
N ASN A 377 23.67 30.20 -9.22
CA ASN A 377 24.74 30.18 -8.21
C ASN A 377 24.28 29.52 -6.91
N ASP A 378 23.03 29.71 -6.51
CA ASP A 378 22.45 29.10 -5.32
C ASP A 378 22.34 27.57 -5.49
N ILE A 379 21.86 27.10 -6.66
CA ILE A 379 21.86 25.65 -6.98
C ILE A 379 23.29 25.10 -6.98
N GLN A 380 24.25 25.82 -7.58
CA GLN A 380 25.65 25.38 -7.62
C GLN A 380 26.28 25.33 -6.22
N THR A 381 25.93 26.27 -5.34
CA THR A 381 26.39 26.30 -3.96
C THR A 381 25.90 25.06 -3.21
N GLU A 382 24.63 24.71 -3.39
CA GLU A 382 24.04 23.53 -2.76
C GLU A 382 24.62 22.22 -3.31
N LEU A 383 24.84 22.12 -4.62
CA LEU A 383 25.55 20.99 -5.22
C LEU A 383 26.97 20.83 -4.68
N THR A 384 27.67 21.95 -4.46
CA THR A 384 29.02 21.96 -3.87
C THR A 384 28.98 21.49 -2.41
N ARG A 385 27.99 21.93 -1.62
CA ARG A 385 27.76 21.45 -0.25
C ARG A 385 27.55 19.94 -0.20
N LEU A 386 26.80 19.40 -1.17
CA LEU A 386 26.50 17.97 -1.29
C LEU A 386 27.66 17.14 -1.87
N GLY A 387 28.72 17.77 -2.39
CA GLY A 387 29.78 17.07 -3.14
C GLY A 387 29.27 16.43 -4.45
N SER A 388 28.15 16.92 -4.98
CA SER A 388 27.52 16.36 -6.18
C SER A 388 28.24 16.83 -7.45
N PRO A 389 28.53 15.92 -8.41
CA PRO A 389 29.17 16.29 -9.68
C PRO A 389 28.17 16.87 -10.71
N LEU A 390 26.90 17.03 -10.35
CA LEU A 390 25.88 17.55 -11.24
C LEU A 390 26.04 19.05 -11.46
N THR A 391 25.38 19.54 -12.50
CA THR A 391 25.30 20.97 -12.82
C THR A 391 23.90 21.53 -12.52
N PRO A 392 23.75 22.86 -12.33
CA PRO A 392 22.44 23.48 -12.18
C PRO A 392 21.47 23.16 -13.31
N ASN A 393 21.95 23.06 -14.56
CA ASN A 393 21.11 22.68 -15.70
C ASN A 393 20.57 21.25 -15.56
N GLN A 394 21.38 20.31 -15.08
CA GLN A 394 20.96 18.94 -14.87
C GLN A 394 19.94 18.81 -13.74
N ILE A 395 20.05 19.62 -12.69
CA ILE A 395 19.05 19.68 -11.62
C ILE A 395 17.70 20.19 -12.14
N VAL A 396 17.69 21.26 -12.94
CA VAL A 396 16.45 21.75 -13.56
C VAL A 396 15.90 20.75 -14.58
N ALA A 397 16.76 20.07 -15.36
CA ALA A 397 16.32 19.03 -16.29
C ALA A 397 15.68 17.84 -15.56
N ARG A 398 16.18 17.47 -14.37
CA ARG A 398 15.55 16.45 -13.52
C ARG A 398 14.19 16.89 -13.00
N ALA A 399 14.05 18.16 -12.56
CA ALA A 399 12.75 18.71 -12.18
C ALA A 399 11.76 18.73 -13.36
N GLN A 400 12.24 19.08 -14.55
CA GLN A 400 11.44 19.02 -15.78
C GLN A 400 10.95 17.59 -16.04
N ALA A 401 11.82 16.60 -15.94
CA ALA A 401 11.47 15.21 -16.15
C ALA A 401 10.41 14.65 -15.18
N LEU A 402 10.21 15.32 -14.04
CA LEU A 402 9.15 15.00 -13.07
C LEU A 402 7.83 15.72 -13.37
N SER A 403 7.84 16.76 -14.21
CA SER A 403 6.60 17.37 -14.68
C SER A 403 5.86 16.43 -15.64
N CYS A 404 4.56 16.66 -15.83
CA CYS A 404 3.77 15.89 -16.76
C CYS A 404 4.32 16.00 -18.19
N GLY A 405 4.57 17.22 -18.68
CA GLY A 405 5.12 17.43 -20.02
C GLY A 405 6.54 16.89 -20.19
N GLY A 406 7.35 16.93 -19.13
CA GLY A 406 8.69 16.38 -19.16
C GLY A 406 8.76 14.87 -19.14
N CYS A 407 7.93 14.19 -18.35
CA CYS A 407 7.85 12.73 -18.31
C CYS A 407 7.43 12.16 -19.68
N HIS A 408 6.53 12.87 -20.38
CA HIS A 408 5.97 12.46 -21.66
C HIS A 408 6.91 12.67 -22.85
N ASP A 409 7.25 13.90 -23.24
CA ASP A 409 7.99 14.15 -24.49
C ASP A 409 9.22 15.05 -24.31
N ARG A 410 9.18 16.03 -23.39
CA ARG A 410 10.30 17.00 -23.29
C ARG A 410 11.60 16.41 -22.76
N SER A 411 11.54 15.26 -22.09
CA SER A 411 12.73 14.62 -21.51
C SER A 411 13.11 13.32 -22.21
N ASN A 412 12.44 12.95 -23.31
CA ASN A 412 12.78 11.75 -24.08
C ASN A 412 14.27 11.79 -24.48
N SER A 413 15.04 10.80 -24.00
CA SER A 413 16.48 10.68 -24.23
C SER A 413 17.33 11.85 -23.72
N ALA A 414 16.77 12.71 -22.86
CA ALA A 414 17.49 13.86 -22.33
C ALA A 414 18.54 13.42 -21.28
N PRO A 415 19.76 13.98 -21.33
CA PRO A 415 20.80 13.68 -20.35
C PRO A 415 20.49 14.36 -19.01
N MET A 416 20.43 13.56 -17.95
CA MET A 416 20.11 14.01 -16.58
C MET A 416 21.34 14.15 -15.69
N GLY A 417 22.54 13.94 -16.24
CA GLY A 417 23.79 13.91 -15.47
C GLY A 417 23.97 12.65 -14.63
N GLY A 418 25.19 12.43 -14.12
CA GLY A 418 25.52 11.24 -13.32
C GLY A 418 25.43 9.91 -14.09
N GLY A 419 25.55 9.95 -15.42
CA GLY A 419 25.40 8.78 -16.30
C GLY A 419 23.95 8.40 -16.62
N ILE A 420 22.96 9.19 -16.18
CA ILE A 420 21.54 8.93 -16.42
C ILE A 420 21.07 9.60 -17.70
N THR A 421 20.41 8.83 -18.56
CA THR A 421 19.58 9.32 -19.67
C THR A 421 18.14 8.98 -19.37
N PHE A 422 17.24 9.95 -19.49
CA PHE A 422 15.83 9.71 -19.19
C PHE A 422 15.18 8.82 -20.27
N PRO A 423 14.40 7.80 -19.87
CA PRO A 423 13.91 6.80 -20.80
C PRO A 423 12.73 7.31 -21.63
N ASN A 424 12.54 6.71 -22.82
CA ASN A 424 11.57 7.20 -23.80
C ASN A 424 10.13 6.75 -23.55
N SER A 425 9.18 7.65 -23.80
CA SER A 425 7.76 7.34 -23.94
C SER A 425 7.45 6.54 -25.23
N ALA A 426 6.20 6.09 -25.41
CA ALA A 426 5.74 5.43 -26.64
C ALA A 426 5.26 6.51 -27.61
N SER A 427 6.20 7.09 -28.35
CA SER A 427 6.06 8.30 -29.18
C SER A 427 5.74 9.58 -28.40
N PHE A 428 4.81 9.51 -27.45
CA PHE A 428 4.46 10.62 -26.56
C PHE A 428 3.86 10.10 -25.24
N VAL A 429 3.04 9.05 -25.30
CA VAL A 429 2.28 8.54 -24.14
C VAL A 429 2.98 7.36 -23.48
N HIS A 430 2.66 7.10 -22.21
CA HIS A 430 3.15 5.90 -21.53
C HIS A 430 2.24 4.68 -21.68
N SER A 431 0.94 4.91 -21.88
CA SER A 431 -0.06 3.89 -22.24
C SER A 431 -0.61 4.21 -23.62
N SER A 432 -0.41 3.32 -24.59
CA SER A 432 -0.87 3.53 -25.96
C SER A 432 -2.19 2.80 -26.22
N GLU A 433 -3.04 3.42 -27.02
CA GLU A 433 -4.27 2.82 -27.56
C GLU A 433 -3.98 1.74 -28.60
N SER A 434 -2.72 1.65 -29.08
CA SER A 434 -2.26 0.56 -29.93
C SER A 434 -2.12 -0.74 -29.16
N THR A 435 -2.46 -1.85 -29.80
CA THR A 435 -2.32 -3.19 -29.24
C THR A 435 -1.14 -3.94 -29.82
N GLN A 436 -0.69 -4.95 -29.08
CA GLN A 436 0.32 -5.90 -29.49
C GLN A 436 -0.07 -7.30 -29.01
N THR A 437 0.51 -8.33 -29.61
CA THR A 437 0.45 -9.69 -29.09
C THR A 437 1.23 -9.78 -27.77
N GLY A 438 0.65 -10.46 -26.78
CA GLY A 438 1.26 -10.75 -25.49
C GLY A 438 1.12 -12.23 -25.12
N PRO A 439 1.78 -12.67 -24.02
CA PRO A 439 1.81 -14.08 -23.62
C PRO A 439 0.45 -14.68 -23.27
N GLU A 440 -0.48 -13.87 -22.77
CA GLU A 440 -1.84 -14.27 -22.40
C GLU A 440 -2.90 -13.70 -23.37
N GLY A 441 -2.48 -13.32 -24.60
CA GLY A 441 -3.35 -12.75 -25.63
C GLY A 441 -3.03 -11.30 -25.98
N THR A 442 -3.95 -10.63 -26.68
CA THR A 442 -3.78 -9.23 -27.10
C THR A 442 -3.76 -8.30 -25.89
N ARG A 443 -2.84 -7.34 -25.88
CA ARG A 443 -2.70 -6.33 -24.84
C ARG A 443 -2.33 -4.97 -25.40
N PHE A 444 -2.61 -3.90 -24.67
CA PHE A 444 -2.17 -2.55 -25.03
C PHE A 444 -0.68 -2.34 -24.78
N VAL A 445 -0.07 -1.50 -25.62
CA VAL A 445 1.36 -1.20 -25.57
C VAL A 445 1.65 -0.22 -24.43
N VAL A 446 2.73 -0.49 -23.68
CA VAL A 446 3.32 0.48 -22.74
C VAL A 446 4.66 0.98 -23.28
N SER A 447 5.03 2.21 -22.93
CA SER A 447 6.32 2.79 -23.31
C SER A 447 7.53 2.03 -22.78
N ASN A 448 8.68 2.22 -23.43
CA ASN A 448 9.97 1.70 -22.97
C ASN A 448 10.33 2.22 -21.57
N ALA A 449 10.03 3.48 -21.27
CA ALA A 449 10.17 4.05 -19.93
C ALA A 449 9.41 3.25 -18.86
N LEU A 450 8.14 2.92 -19.12
CA LEU A 450 7.39 2.07 -18.20
C LEU A 450 7.97 0.65 -18.17
N ALA A 451 8.12 0.01 -19.33
CA ALA A 451 8.48 -1.40 -19.43
C ALA A 451 9.85 -1.72 -18.80
N ASN A 452 10.83 -0.85 -19.00
CA ASN A 452 12.24 -1.15 -18.71
C ASN A 452 12.78 -0.41 -17.49
N THR A 453 12.09 0.63 -17.00
CA THR A 453 12.57 1.47 -15.89
C THR A 453 11.59 1.47 -14.73
N PHE A 454 10.38 1.99 -14.94
CA PHE A 454 9.48 2.28 -13.82
C PHE A 454 8.67 1.07 -13.34
N ILE A 455 8.23 0.18 -14.24
CA ILE A 455 7.49 -1.04 -13.83
C ILE A 455 8.40 -2.01 -13.05
N PRO A 456 9.65 -2.30 -13.49
CA PRO A 456 10.57 -3.11 -12.71
C PRO A 456 10.82 -2.54 -11.30
N PHE A 457 10.96 -1.22 -11.19
CA PHE A 457 11.13 -0.57 -9.89
C PHE A 457 9.90 -0.72 -8.99
N ARG A 458 8.68 -0.54 -9.52
CA ARG A 458 7.44 -0.75 -8.76
C ARG A 458 7.27 -2.18 -8.28
N LYS A 459 7.65 -3.15 -9.12
CA LYS A 459 7.73 -4.57 -8.73
C LYS A 459 8.67 -4.72 -7.53
N GLN A 460 9.86 -4.15 -7.59
CA GLN A 460 10.84 -4.24 -6.51
C GLN A 460 10.28 -3.67 -5.20
N VAL A 461 9.69 -2.47 -5.22
CA VAL A 461 9.08 -1.85 -4.03
C VAL A 461 8.01 -2.74 -3.39
N MET A 462 7.16 -3.35 -4.22
CA MET A 462 6.12 -4.26 -3.76
C MET A 462 6.71 -5.55 -3.15
N GLU A 463 7.72 -6.14 -3.78
CA GLU A 463 8.39 -7.35 -3.28
C GLU A 463 9.14 -7.07 -1.98
N ASP A 464 9.86 -5.96 -1.89
CA ASP A 464 10.57 -5.56 -0.67
C ASP A 464 9.59 -5.41 0.50
N PHE A 465 8.48 -4.72 0.28
CA PHE A 465 7.43 -4.58 1.29
C PHE A 465 6.83 -5.92 1.73
N LEU A 466 6.53 -6.80 0.78
CA LEU A 466 5.94 -8.11 1.06
C LEU A 466 6.90 -9.05 1.81
N ASN A 467 8.21 -8.87 1.62
CA ASN A 467 9.25 -9.69 2.25
C ASN A 467 9.84 -9.09 3.53
N ALA A 468 9.55 -7.81 3.83
CA ALA A 468 9.92 -7.17 5.09
C ALA A 468 9.26 -7.87 6.29
N ASP A 469 9.91 -7.82 7.44
CA ASP A 469 9.29 -8.16 8.72
C ASP A 469 8.17 -7.19 9.05
N HIS A 470 7.09 -7.70 9.65
CA HIS A 470 5.91 -6.90 9.91
C HIS A 470 5.16 -7.30 11.17
N PRO A 471 4.51 -6.34 11.85
CA PRO A 471 3.57 -6.64 12.92
C PRO A 471 2.29 -7.28 12.36
N LEU A 472 1.85 -8.38 12.98
CA LEU A 472 0.52 -8.94 12.76
C LEU A 472 -0.55 -8.24 13.60
N THR A 473 -0.16 -7.65 14.73
CA THR A 473 -1.05 -7.00 15.70
C THR A 473 -0.53 -5.62 16.05
N PRO A 474 -1.40 -4.68 16.49
CA PRO A 474 -0.93 -3.44 17.10
C PRO A 474 -0.20 -3.71 18.42
N VAL A 475 0.51 -2.70 18.91
CA VAL A 475 1.18 -2.73 20.21
C VAL A 475 0.16 -2.52 21.32
N SER A 476 -0.65 -3.54 21.60
CA SER A 476 -1.78 -3.44 22.55
C SER A 476 -1.98 -4.71 23.38
N ARG A 477 -1.14 -5.72 23.19
CA ARG A 477 -1.35 -7.07 23.73
C ARG A 477 -0.55 -7.28 25.00
N PHE A 478 -1.18 -7.79 26.06
CA PHE A 478 -0.54 -8.11 27.33
C PHE A 478 -0.45 -9.62 27.52
N ASP A 479 0.59 -10.08 28.20
CA ASP A 479 0.80 -11.48 28.58
C ASP A 479 0.83 -12.46 27.39
N ILE A 480 1.33 -12.04 26.23
CA ILE A 480 1.48 -12.96 25.08
C ILE A 480 2.44 -14.09 25.47
N SER A 481 1.97 -15.33 25.33
CA SER A 481 2.72 -16.53 25.64
C SER A 481 2.57 -17.51 24.48
N GLY A 482 3.69 -18.03 23.97
CA GLY A 482 3.69 -19.00 22.89
C GLY A 482 3.24 -18.45 21.53
N SER A 483 3.71 -19.11 20.47
CA SER A 483 3.32 -18.81 19.09
C SER A 483 3.31 -20.09 18.27
N ALA A 484 2.43 -20.17 17.28
CA ALA A 484 2.40 -21.21 16.26
C ALA A 484 2.04 -20.60 14.89
N THR A 485 2.35 -21.30 13.81
CA THR A 485 1.95 -20.89 12.46
C THR A 485 1.69 -22.10 11.56
N ASP A 486 0.69 -21.98 10.69
CA ASP A 486 0.41 -22.94 9.61
C ASP A 486 0.93 -22.45 8.25
N GLY A 487 1.66 -21.32 8.22
CA GLY A 487 2.13 -20.66 7.01
C GLY A 487 1.13 -19.75 6.32
N ARG A 488 -0.11 -19.68 6.82
CA ARG A 488 -1.15 -18.74 6.37
C ARG A 488 -1.59 -17.81 7.50
N PHE A 489 -1.54 -18.30 8.73
CA PHE A 489 -1.94 -17.62 9.94
C PHE A 489 -0.89 -17.78 11.03
N GLY A 490 -0.77 -16.76 11.88
CA GLY A 490 -0.09 -16.81 13.16
C GLY A 490 -1.10 -17.05 14.28
N TYR A 491 -0.70 -17.81 15.29
CA TYR A 491 -1.51 -18.17 16.45
C TYR A 491 -0.72 -17.88 17.73
N TRP A 492 -1.39 -17.37 18.76
CA TRP A 492 -0.78 -17.10 20.07
C TRP A 492 -1.81 -17.28 21.18
N VAL A 493 -1.33 -17.34 22.43
CA VAL A 493 -2.20 -17.26 23.60
C VAL A 493 -1.84 -16.06 24.47
N GLU A 494 -2.82 -15.54 25.19
CA GLU A 494 -2.62 -14.48 26.19
C GLU A 494 -2.79 -15.10 27.59
N ARG A 495 -1.67 -15.24 28.30
CA ARG A 495 -1.56 -15.96 29.57
C ARG A 495 -2.02 -15.12 30.75
N ARG A 496 -3.32 -15.17 31.00
CA ARG A 496 -3.97 -14.56 32.17
C ARG A 496 -5.17 -15.41 32.62
N ALA A 497 -5.72 -15.12 33.79
CA ALA A 497 -6.86 -15.84 34.35
C ALA A 497 -8.09 -15.89 33.41
N ALA A 498 -8.33 -14.83 32.64
CA ALA A 498 -9.32 -14.77 31.56
C ALA A 498 -8.62 -14.63 30.19
N GLY A 499 -7.74 -15.59 29.91
CA GLY A 499 -6.91 -15.63 28.70
C GLY A 499 -7.71 -15.93 27.45
N VAL A 500 -7.05 -15.75 26.31
CA VAL A 500 -7.61 -15.99 24.97
C VAL A 500 -6.64 -16.80 24.12
N VAL A 501 -7.20 -17.54 23.17
CA VAL A 501 -6.47 -18.15 22.05
C VAL A 501 -6.81 -17.36 20.81
N MET A 502 -5.78 -16.82 20.16
CA MET A 502 -5.92 -15.85 19.08
C MET A 502 -5.34 -16.38 17.77
N LYS A 503 -5.80 -15.79 16.67
CA LYS A 503 -5.34 -16.04 15.31
C LYS A 503 -5.22 -14.72 14.56
N ALA A 504 -4.22 -14.57 13.70
CA ALA A 504 -4.10 -13.47 12.75
C ALA A 504 -3.65 -13.97 11.38
N SER A 505 -4.18 -13.38 10.31
CA SER A 505 -3.69 -13.60 8.94
C SER A 505 -2.27 -13.08 8.79
N LEU A 506 -1.37 -13.89 8.22
CA LEU A 506 0.00 -13.46 7.93
C LEU A 506 0.05 -12.38 6.83
N ASP A 507 -0.95 -12.39 5.94
CA ASP A 507 -1.07 -11.39 4.88
C ASP A 507 -1.79 -10.12 5.35
N SER A 508 -2.92 -10.26 6.05
CA SER A 508 -3.79 -9.11 6.32
C SER A 508 -3.70 -8.53 7.72
N GLY A 509 -3.04 -9.22 8.66
CA GLY A 509 -3.13 -8.89 10.08
C GLY A 509 -4.57 -8.97 10.62
N GLY A 510 -5.49 -9.61 9.88
CA GLY A 510 -6.88 -9.77 10.28
C GLY A 510 -6.97 -10.74 11.46
N GLU A 511 -7.36 -10.23 12.61
CA GLU A 511 -7.38 -10.97 13.87
C GLU A 511 -8.74 -11.65 14.15
N SER A 512 -8.71 -12.82 14.78
CA SER A 512 -9.90 -13.47 15.33
C SER A 512 -9.60 -14.16 16.66
N VAL A 513 -10.59 -14.16 17.56
CA VAL A 513 -10.56 -14.92 18.81
C VAL A 513 -11.06 -16.33 18.49
N LEU A 514 -10.24 -17.35 18.78
CA LEU A 514 -10.63 -18.76 18.63
C LEU A 514 -11.24 -19.34 19.91
N ALA A 515 -10.76 -18.90 21.07
CA ALA A 515 -11.31 -19.27 22.38
C ALA A 515 -11.10 -18.13 23.39
N PHE A 516 -12.05 -17.98 24.32
CA PHE A 516 -12.03 -16.93 25.35
C PHE A 516 -12.23 -17.51 26.75
N ASN A 517 -11.95 -16.70 27.77
CA ASN A 517 -12.07 -17.06 29.19
C ASN A 517 -11.31 -18.35 29.51
N ARG A 518 -10.07 -18.47 29.02
CA ARG A 518 -9.19 -19.62 29.23
C ARG A 518 -8.27 -19.38 30.41
N PRO A 519 -8.22 -20.28 31.41
CA PRO A 519 -7.43 -20.08 32.61
C PRO A 519 -5.94 -20.30 32.32
N ASP A 520 -5.21 -19.18 32.19
CA ASP A 520 -3.75 -19.15 32.06
C ASP A 520 -3.22 -20.11 30.98
N PRO A 521 -3.62 -19.92 29.71
CA PRO A 521 -3.06 -20.71 28.61
C PRO A 521 -1.55 -20.44 28.49
N ILE A 522 -0.75 -21.50 28.32
CA ILE A 522 0.71 -21.43 28.43
C ILE A 522 1.39 -21.46 27.07
N ALA A 523 1.06 -22.45 26.24
CA ALA A 523 1.70 -22.67 24.95
C ALA A 523 0.68 -23.11 23.91
N VAL A 524 1.01 -22.92 22.63
CA VAL A 524 0.14 -23.21 21.49
C VAL A 524 0.89 -23.94 20.39
N ALA A 525 0.22 -24.85 19.69
CA ALA A 525 0.69 -25.56 18.51
C ALA A 525 -0.43 -25.67 17.47
N THR A 526 -0.09 -25.89 16.20
CA THR A 526 -1.08 -26.12 15.14
C THR A 526 -0.58 -27.14 14.13
N ASP A 527 -1.50 -27.95 13.60
CA ASP A 527 -1.28 -28.85 12.47
C ASP A 527 -1.87 -28.29 11.16
N GLY A 528 -2.33 -27.03 11.17
CA GLY A 528 -3.03 -26.39 10.04
C GLY A 528 -4.53 -26.71 9.94
N VAL A 529 -5.05 -27.64 10.75
CA VAL A 529 -6.47 -28.01 10.82
C VAL A 529 -7.06 -27.61 12.17
N SER A 530 -6.31 -27.82 13.25
CA SER A 530 -6.64 -27.49 14.63
C SER A 530 -5.54 -26.67 15.28
N VAL A 531 -5.94 -25.91 16.29
CA VAL A 531 -5.06 -25.20 17.22
C VAL A 531 -5.16 -25.92 18.56
N PHE A 532 -4.02 -26.25 19.14
CA PHE A 532 -3.88 -26.98 20.39
C PHE A 532 -3.19 -26.10 21.42
N TRP A 533 -3.62 -26.14 22.67
CA TRP A 533 -2.94 -25.40 23.74
C TRP A 533 -2.95 -26.15 25.07
N THR A 534 -2.01 -25.75 25.93
CA THR A 534 -1.92 -26.18 27.34
C THR A 534 -2.45 -25.08 28.26
N GLU A 535 -3.11 -25.47 29.34
CA GLU A 535 -3.57 -24.57 30.41
C GLU A 535 -2.88 -24.91 31.73
N ALA A 536 -2.60 -23.89 32.56
CA ALA A 536 -1.98 -24.09 33.88
C ALA A 536 -2.84 -24.94 34.82
N SER A 537 -4.14 -25.04 34.55
CA SER A 537 -5.11 -25.93 35.21
C SER A 537 -4.84 -27.43 35.00
N GLY A 538 -3.91 -27.79 34.11
CA GLY A 538 -3.59 -29.19 33.82
C GLY A 538 -4.37 -29.78 32.65
N ALA A 539 -4.92 -28.95 31.78
CA ALA A 539 -5.68 -29.37 30.61
C ALA A 539 -4.92 -29.19 29.30
N ILE A 540 -5.15 -30.10 28.36
CA ILE A 540 -4.77 -29.97 26.95
C ILE A 540 -6.06 -29.88 26.14
N LEU A 541 -6.19 -28.83 25.33
CA LEU A 541 -7.41 -28.56 24.58
C LEU A 541 -7.11 -28.31 23.11
N LYS A 542 -8.16 -28.40 22.28
CA LYS A 542 -8.11 -28.04 20.87
C LYS A 542 -9.35 -27.31 20.39
N VAL A 543 -9.19 -26.56 19.31
CA VAL A 543 -10.25 -25.92 18.53
C VAL A 543 -9.87 -25.98 17.05
N SER A 544 -10.84 -25.98 16.14
CA SER A 544 -10.56 -25.84 14.71
C SER A 544 -9.88 -24.49 14.43
N VAL A 545 -8.99 -24.44 13.43
CA VAL A 545 -8.39 -23.17 12.96
C VAL A 545 -9.44 -22.16 12.47
N ASN A 546 -10.66 -22.62 12.18
CA ASN A 546 -11.80 -21.77 11.80
C ASN A 546 -12.69 -21.38 12.99
N GLY A 547 -12.30 -21.73 14.22
CA GLY A 547 -13.08 -21.54 15.44
C GLY A 547 -14.12 -22.64 15.66
N GLY A 548 -14.98 -22.46 16.67
CA GLY A 548 -16.02 -23.41 17.03
C GLY A 548 -15.89 -23.95 18.45
N ALA A 549 -16.46 -25.12 18.70
CA ALA A 549 -16.45 -25.73 20.04
C ALA A 549 -15.05 -26.18 20.44
N VAL A 550 -14.65 -25.79 21.65
CA VAL A 550 -13.41 -26.26 22.28
C VAL A 550 -13.60 -27.70 22.74
N SER A 551 -12.65 -28.57 22.38
CA SER A 551 -12.60 -29.97 22.82
C SER A 551 -11.46 -30.19 23.79
N THR A 552 -11.72 -30.89 24.89
CA THR A 552 -10.69 -31.30 25.85
C THR A 552 -10.06 -32.62 25.41
N LEU A 553 -8.74 -32.68 25.35
CA LEU A 553 -7.97 -33.87 24.97
C LEU A 553 -7.43 -34.64 26.18
N ALA A 554 -7.02 -33.92 27.22
CA ALA A 554 -6.53 -34.48 28.48
C ALA A 554 -6.77 -33.50 29.64
N THR A 555 -6.90 -34.02 30.86
CA THR A 555 -7.05 -33.25 32.10
C THR A 555 -6.28 -33.92 33.25
N GLY A 556 -6.14 -33.22 34.38
CA GLY A 556 -5.50 -33.76 35.58
C GLY A 556 -3.97 -33.82 35.51
N LEU A 557 -3.37 -33.16 34.51
CA LEU A 557 -1.92 -33.08 34.36
C LEU A 557 -1.36 -32.00 35.29
N THR A 558 -0.13 -32.16 35.76
CA THR A 558 0.51 -31.22 36.70
C THR A 558 1.85 -30.73 36.16
N GLY A 559 2.07 -29.42 36.22
CA GLY A 559 3.32 -28.81 35.73
C GLY A 559 3.45 -28.86 34.20
N LEU A 560 2.36 -28.59 33.48
CA LEU A 560 2.37 -28.45 32.02
C LEU A 560 3.22 -27.24 31.60
N GLY A 561 3.95 -27.42 30.48
CA GLY A 561 4.74 -26.37 29.84
C GLY A 561 4.40 -26.26 28.34
N GLY A 562 5.37 -26.52 27.48
CA GLY A 562 5.20 -26.39 26.03
C GLY A 562 4.51 -27.57 25.36
N ILE A 563 4.07 -27.30 24.14
CA ILE A 563 3.36 -28.21 23.26
C ILE A 563 3.90 -28.07 21.83
N ALA A 564 4.06 -29.19 21.13
CA ALA A 564 4.41 -29.24 19.71
C ALA A 564 3.59 -30.33 19.01
N THR A 565 3.47 -30.28 17.69
CA THR A 565 2.72 -31.29 16.91
C THR A 565 3.43 -31.62 15.61
N ASP A 566 3.37 -32.88 15.20
CA ASP A 566 3.78 -33.35 13.87
C ASP A 566 2.57 -33.62 12.95
N GLY A 567 1.38 -33.18 13.37
CA GLY A 567 0.10 -33.43 12.69
C GLY A 567 -0.55 -34.77 13.03
N THR A 568 0.16 -35.69 13.69
CA THR A 568 -0.39 -36.98 14.14
C THR A 568 -0.41 -37.08 15.67
N SER A 569 0.66 -36.60 16.32
CA SER A 569 0.82 -36.62 17.77
C SER A 569 1.16 -35.23 18.30
N LEU A 570 0.64 -34.95 19.49
CA LEU A 570 1.07 -33.85 20.36
C LEU A 570 2.22 -34.33 21.23
N PHE A 571 3.23 -33.47 21.38
CA PHE A 571 4.35 -33.65 22.29
C PHE A 571 4.28 -32.57 23.35
N ILE A 572 4.42 -32.93 24.63
CA ILE A 572 4.17 -32.04 25.76
C ILE A 572 5.27 -32.18 26.80
N THR A 573 5.69 -31.06 27.39
CA THR A 573 6.53 -31.06 28.59
C THR A 573 5.65 -31.07 29.85
N GLN A 574 5.88 -32.00 30.77
CA GLN A 574 5.18 -32.08 32.05
C GLN A 574 6.15 -32.40 33.19
N GLY A 575 6.34 -31.50 34.15
CA GLY A 575 7.02 -31.79 35.42
C GLY A 575 8.38 -32.50 35.29
N GLY A 576 9.20 -32.12 34.30
CA GLY A 576 10.48 -32.79 33.99
C GLY A 576 10.38 -34.04 33.11
N SER A 577 9.24 -34.30 32.49
CA SER A 577 9.01 -35.41 31.55
C SER A 577 8.56 -34.90 30.19
N LEU A 578 8.86 -35.66 29.14
CA LEU A 578 8.30 -35.49 27.80
C LEU A 578 7.27 -36.58 27.53
N LEU A 579 6.08 -36.16 27.13
CA LEU A 579 4.96 -37.04 26.84
C LEU A 579 4.51 -36.88 25.39
N SER A 580 3.89 -37.93 24.84
CA SER A 580 3.14 -37.88 23.59
C SER A 580 1.67 -38.26 23.79
N LEU A 581 0.79 -37.67 22.98
CA LEU A 581 -0.65 -37.92 22.96
C LEU A 581 -1.16 -37.84 21.51
N PRO A 582 -2.06 -38.70 21.01
CA PRO A 582 -2.64 -38.53 19.68
C PRO A 582 -3.43 -37.21 19.56
N VAL A 583 -3.39 -36.53 18.40
CA VAL A 583 -4.16 -35.28 18.16
C VAL A 583 -5.68 -35.47 18.25
N ALA A 584 -6.15 -36.71 18.12
CA ALA A 584 -7.55 -37.09 18.30
C ALA A 584 -7.96 -37.21 19.79
N GLY A 585 -7.01 -37.21 20.73
CA GLY A 585 -7.21 -37.58 22.13
C GLY A 585 -6.85 -39.05 22.39
N GLY A 586 -6.69 -39.42 23.66
CA GLY A 586 -6.29 -40.78 24.06
C GLY A 586 -5.43 -40.82 25.33
N ALA A 587 -4.74 -41.94 25.53
CA ALA A 587 -3.78 -42.08 26.62
C ALA A 587 -2.47 -41.35 26.30
N THR A 588 -1.84 -40.76 27.32
CA THR A 588 -0.50 -40.18 27.24
C THR A 588 0.56 -41.27 27.37
N THR A 589 1.60 -41.20 26.54
CA THR A 589 2.79 -42.07 26.61
C THR A 589 3.99 -41.26 27.07
N ALA A 590 4.73 -41.74 28.06
CA ALA A 590 5.99 -41.12 28.46
C ALA A 590 7.12 -41.49 27.50
N LEU A 591 7.81 -40.49 26.97
CA LEU A 591 8.94 -40.66 26.05
C LEU A 591 10.29 -40.51 26.76
N ALA A 592 10.37 -39.57 27.69
CA ALA A 592 11.54 -39.34 28.53
C ALA A 592 11.09 -38.81 29.90
N THR A 593 11.74 -39.23 30.97
CA THR A 593 11.40 -38.85 32.35
C THR A 593 12.62 -38.31 33.09
N SER A 594 12.37 -37.68 34.24
CA SER A 594 13.42 -37.22 35.17
C SER A 594 14.46 -36.28 34.52
N ARG A 595 14.00 -35.44 33.59
CA ARG A 595 14.81 -34.44 32.88
C ARG A 595 15.00 -33.20 33.78
N VAL A 596 16.25 -32.91 34.12
CA VAL A 596 16.62 -31.76 34.97
C VAL A 596 16.74 -30.50 34.10
N GLY A 597 16.21 -29.37 34.57
CA GLY A 597 16.35 -28.09 33.88
C GLY A 597 15.43 -27.89 32.66
N LEU A 598 14.42 -28.74 32.49
CA LEU A 598 13.44 -28.65 31.38
C LEU A 598 12.65 -27.33 31.47
N THR A 599 12.73 -26.48 30.43
CA THR A 599 12.16 -25.12 30.45
C THR A 599 10.76 -25.02 29.84
N GLY A 600 10.32 -26.06 29.13
CA GLY A 600 9.07 -26.08 28.37
C GLY A 600 9.21 -25.74 26.90
N ARG A 601 10.36 -25.23 26.41
CA ARG A 601 10.55 -25.03 24.96
C ARG A 601 10.79 -26.36 24.26
N LEU A 602 9.99 -26.61 23.24
CA LEU A 602 9.86 -27.89 22.57
C LEU A 602 9.46 -27.65 21.11
N THR A 603 10.05 -28.40 20.19
CA THR A 603 9.60 -28.46 18.80
C THR A 603 9.87 -29.84 18.21
N VAL A 604 9.23 -30.15 17.09
CA VAL A 604 9.31 -31.46 16.43
C VAL A 604 9.53 -31.26 14.93
N ASP A 605 10.38 -32.10 14.33
CA ASP A 605 10.57 -32.18 12.89
C ASP A 605 9.99 -33.50 12.33
N GLY A 606 10.32 -33.85 11.09
CA GLY A 606 9.86 -35.11 10.49
C GLY A 606 10.28 -36.39 11.24
N ALA A 607 11.38 -36.35 12.00
CA ALA A 607 12.06 -37.49 12.60
C ALA A 607 12.35 -37.36 14.13
N ASN A 608 12.59 -36.16 14.64
CA ASN A 608 13.14 -35.87 15.94
C ASN A 608 12.31 -34.87 16.74
N LEU A 609 12.36 -35.03 18.05
CA LEU A 609 11.91 -34.07 19.04
C LEU A 609 13.11 -33.27 19.56
N PHE A 610 12.97 -31.96 19.69
CA PHE A 610 13.98 -31.05 20.23
C PHE A 610 13.41 -30.28 21.41
N TRP A 611 14.17 -30.14 22.49
CA TRP A 611 13.74 -29.41 23.68
C TRP A 611 14.91 -28.78 24.42
N GLN A 612 14.62 -27.83 25.30
CA GLN A 612 15.62 -27.13 26.08
C GLN A 612 15.74 -27.67 27.52
N GLU A 613 16.97 -27.91 27.96
CA GLU A 613 17.39 -28.19 29.33
C GLU A 613 18.49 -27.20 29.75
N GLY A 614 18.16 -26.20 30.57
CA GLY A 614 19.10 -25.12 30.88
C GLY A 614 19.58 -24.40 29.61
N ASN A 615 20.87 -24.48 29.29
CA ASN A 615 21.43 -23.92 28.05
C ASN A 615 21.55 -24.94 26.91
N ASP A 616 21.19 -26.20 27.15
CA ASP A 616 21.32 -27.26 26.16
C ASP A 616 20.01 -27.43 25.40
N VAL A 617 20.13 -27.56 24.08
CA VAL A 617 19.08 -28.13 23.23
C VAL A 617 19.39 -29.60 23.08
N GLN A 618 18.51 -30.44 23.62
CA GLN A 618 18.57 -31.89 23.50
C GLN A 618 17.72 -32.36 22.32
N ARG A 619 18.01 -33.55 21.81
CA ARG A 619 17.18 -34.21 20.79
C ARG A 619 17.05 -35.72 21.02
N MET A 620 15.97 -36.29 20.52
CA MET A 620 15.75 -37.74 20.40
C MET A 620 14.80 -38.05 19.23
N PRO A 621 14.74 -39.32 18.75
CA PRO A 621 13.72 -39.73 17.79
C PRO A 621 12.30 -39.49 18.35
N LYS A 622 11.38 -38.98 17.52
CA LYS A 622 10.02 -38.61 17.99
C LYS A 622 9.18 -39.78 18.52
N GLY A 623 9.52 -41.02 18.16
CA GLY A 623 8.93 -42.24 18.72
C GLY A 623 9.51 -42.68 20.06
N GLY A 624 10.45 -41.93 20.64
CA GLY A 624 11.24 -42.32 21.80
C GLY A 624 12.60 -42.93 21.41
N GLY A 625 13.55 -42.95 22.35
CA GLY A 625 14.89 -43.48 22.12
C GLY A 625 15.96 -42.77 22.96
N ALA A 626 17.22 -42.94 22.55
CA ALA A 626 18.34 -42.30 23.23
C ALA A 626 18.31 -40.78 23.06
N VAL A 627 18.53 -40.06 24.16
CA VAL A 627 18.68 -38.60 24.17
C VAL A 627 20.13 -38.24 23.83
N SER A 628 20.33 -37.23 22.99
CA SER A 628 21.63 -36.68 22.64
C SER A 628 21.62 -35.16 22.61
N LEU A 629 22.76 -34.53 22.90
CA LEU A 629 22.93 -33.09 22.78
C LEU A 629 22.87 -32.67 21.31
N PHE A 630 22.07 -31.67 20.99
CA PHE A 630 22.05 -31.03 19.68
C PHE A 630 22.96 -29.80 19.65
N THR A 631 22.81 -28.89 20.61
CA THR A 631 23.67 -27.71 20.75
C THR A 631 23.59 -27.11 22.16
N THR A 632 24.57 -26.31 22.55
CA THR A 632 24.56 -25.54 23.80
C THR A 632 24.59 -24.05 23.46
N ARG A 633 23.58 -23.30 23.90
CA ARG A 633 23.44 -21.86 23.65
C ARG A 633 22.89 -21.16 24.90
N PRO A 634 23.54 -20.09 25.40
CA PRO A 634 22.99 -19.32 26.50
C PRO A 634 21.78 -18.51 26.06
N GLY A 635 20.85 -18.26 26.99
CA GLY A 635 19.75 -17.30 26.77
C GLY A 635 18.69 -17.74 25.76
N ILE A 636 18.49 -19.04 25.53
CA ILE A 636 17.45 -19.51 24.59
C ILE A 636 16.06 -19.11 25.10
N THR A 637 15.30 -18.40 24.27
CA THR A 637 13.92 -17.99 24.54
C THR A 637 12.89 -18.72 23.70
N GLY A 638 13.28 -19.34 22.59
CA GLY A 638 12.36 -20.07 21.72
C GLY A 638 13.05 -21.08 20.82
N LEU A 639 12.30 -22.14 20.48
CA LEU A 639 12.71 -23.19 19.53
C LEU A 639 11.57 -23.42 18.54
N ALA A 640 11.90 -23.50 17.25
CA ALA A 640 10.95 -23.88 16.20
C ALA A 640 11.62 -24.69 15.10
N SER A 641 10.95 -25.69 14.55
CA SER A 641 11.42 -26.43 13.38
C SER A 641 10.58 -26.10 12.15
N ASP A 642 11.22 -26.04 10.99
CA ASP A 642 10.52 -26.04 9.69
C ASP A 642 10.70 -27.33 8.89
N GLY A 643 11.26 -28.37 9.52
CA GLY A 643 11.59 -29.64 8.88
C GLY A 643 12.94 -29.64 8.14
N VAL A 644 13.54 -28.48 7.89
CA VAL A 644 14.87 -28.33 7.26
C VAL A 644 15.88 -27.71 8.24
N ARG A 645 15.41 -26.84 9.13
CA ARG A 645 16.19 -26.04 10.07
C ARG A 645 15.54 -26.06 11.45
N LEU A 646 16.38 -26.01 12.48
CA LEU A 646 15.98 -25.61 13.82
C LEU A 646 16.28 -24.13 14.01
N TRP A 647 15.22 -23.35 14.21
CA TRP A 647 15.26 -21.93 14.55
C TRP A 647 15.40 -21.78 16.07
N VAL A 648 16.40 -21.04 16.50
CA VAL A 648 16.70 -20.77 17.92
C VAL A 648 16.67 -19.27 18.14
N ALA A 649 15.76 -18.81 19.01
CA ALA A 649 15.69 -17.43 19.46
C ALA A 649 16.47 -17.25 20.76
N GLU A 650 17.23 -16.16 20.86
CA GLU A 650 18.14 -15.87 21.97
C GLU A 650 17.84 -14.49 22.58
N ASP A 651 17.89 -14.42 23.91
CA ASP A 651 17.73 -13.21 24.73
C ASP A 651 19.01 -12.36 24.69
N LEU A 652 19.25 -11.77 23.53
CA LEU A 652 20.23 -10.69 23.35
C LEU A 652 19.46 -9.36 23.28
N ASN A 653 20.13 -8.23 23.51
CA ASN A 653 19.54 -6.91 23.29
C ASN A 653 20.37 -6.19 22.21
N PRO A 654 19.99 -6.25 20.92
CA PRO A 654 18.73 -6.77 20.36
C PRO A 654 18.65 -8.31 20.33
N GLY A 655 17.42 -8.85 20.32
CA GLY A 655 17.16 -10.30 20.31
C GLY A 655 17.65 -10.94 19.02
N ASN A 656 18.22 -12.14 19.08
CA ASN A 656 18.83 -12.76 17.90
C ASN A 656 18.13 -14.07 17.54
N VAL A 657 17.94 -14.32 16.25
CA VAL A 657 17.43 -15.59 15.74
C VAL A 657 18.48 -16.25 14.86
N LEU A 658 18.75 -17.52 15.16
CA LEU A 658 19.67 -18.38 14.43
C LEU A 658 18.92 -19.53 13.76
N ALA A 659 19.37 -19.94 12.59
CA ALA A 659 18.91 -21.16 11.95
C ALA A 659 20.03 -22.20 11.87
N PHE A 660 19.77 -23.36 12.46
CA PHE A 660 20.65 -24.53 12.44
C PHE A 660 20.18 -25.50 11.36
N PRO A 661 21.00 -25.84 10.34
CA PRO A 661 20.64 -26.86 9.36
C PRO A 661 20.49 -28.23 10.05
N LEU A 662 19.34 -28.88 9.88
CA LEU A 662 19.09 -30.20 10.49
C LEU A 662 19.95 -31.31 9.86
N ALA A 663 20.38 -31.12 8.61
CA ALA A 663 21.34 -31.98 7.92
C ALA A 663 22.79 -31.84 8.43
N GLY A 664 23.05 -30.91 9.36
CA GLY A 664 24.38 -30.56 9.84
C GLY A 664 24.99 -29.35 9.13
N GLY A 665 25.92 -28.68 9.81
CA GLY A 665 26.53 -27.43 9.35
C GLY A 665 26.60 -26.38 10.47
N ALA A 666 27.27 -25.25 10.19
CA ALA A 666 27.30 -24.12 11.12
C ALA A 666 25.93 -23.40 11.14
N PRO A 667 25.48 -22.87 12.29
CA PRO A 667 24.30 -22.02 12.33
C PRO A 667 24.53 -20.72 11.57
N VAL A 668 23.45 -20.19 10.98
CA VAL A 668 23.45 -18.91 10.27
C VAL A 668 22.58 -17.93 11.06
N ALA A 669 23.06 -16.72 11.29
CA ALA A 669 22.23 -15.64 11.83
C ALA A 669 21.17 -15.26 10.79
N THR A 670 19.90 -15.15 11.20
CA THR A 670 18.79 -14.92 10.25
C THR A 670 18.17 -13.54 10.38
N PHE A 671 17.96 -13.05 11.59
CA PHE A 671 17.54 -11.67 11.84
C PHE A 671 17.73 -11.33 13.33
N ALA A 672 17.82 -10.02 13.59
CA ALA A 672 17.73 -9.48 14.94
C ALA A 672 16.34 -8.85 15.11
N ALA A 673 15.62 -9.22 16.16
CA ALA A 673 14.38 -8.57 16.55
C ALA A 673 14.69 -7.30 17.35
N ALA A 674 13.88 -6.27 17.17
CA ALA A 674 14.07 -4.99 17.87
C ALA A 674 13.93 -5.12 19.40
N PHE A 675 13.21 -6.15 19.85
CA PHE A 675 12.98 -6.46 21.26
C PHE A 675 13.24 -7.93 21.56
N ASN A 676 13.34 -8.26 22.85
CA ASN A 676 13.54 -9.64 23.30
C ASN A 676 12.38 -10.52 22.85
N ILE A 677 12.69 -11.73 22.37
CA ILE A 677 11.70 -12.68 21.84
C ILE A 677 11.19 -13.57 22.98
N ASN A 678 9.88 -13.73 23.11
CA ASN A 678 9.24 -14.63 24.09
C ASN A 678 8.97 -16.02 23.52
N SER A 679 8.59 -16.10 22.25
CA SER A 679 8.32 -17.33 21.54
C SER A 679 8.61 -17.18 20.05
N ILE A 680 8.92 -18.29 19.39
CA ILE A 680 9.13 -18.36 17.95
C ILE A 680 8.44 -19.61 17.40
N SER A 681 7.94 -19.52 16.17
CA SER A 681 7.36 -20.62 15.42
C SER A 681 7.70 -20.48 13.94
N ALA A 682 7.78 -21.59 13.23
CA ALA A 682 8.16 -21.62 11.82
C ALA A 682 7.28 -22.62 11.07
N GLY A 683 6.66 -22.19 9.96
CA GLY A 683 5.75 -23.03 9.18
C GLY A 683 5.38 -22.37 7.84
N GLY A 684 5.08 -23.17 6.80
CA GLY A 684 4.66 -22.73 5.46
C GLY A 684 5.25 -21.39 4.97
N GLY A 685 6.59 -21.32 4.88
CA GLY A 685 7.30 -20.14 4.37
C GLY A 685 7.46 -18.96 5.34
N HIS A 686 6.94 -19.02 6.57
CA HIS A 686 7.00 -17.91 7.52
C HIS A 686 7.59 -18.28 8.88
N VAL A 687 8.22 -17.30 9.51
CA VAL A 687 8.59 -17.31 10.94
C VAL A 687 7.69 -16.30 11.65
N VAL A 688 7.09 -16.72 12.76
CA VAL A 688 6.25 -15.87 13.62
C VAL A 688 6.85 -15.86 15.01
N TRP A 689 7.03 -14.68 15.59
CA TRP A 689 7.55 -14.52 16.95
C TRP A 689 6.74 -13.52 17.75
N THR A 690 6.93 -13.54 19.05
CA THR A 690 6.30 -12.60 19.99
C THR A 690 7.37 -11.81 20.70
N GLU A 691 7.17 -10.50 20.81
CA GLU A 691 8.13 -9.60 21.45
C GLU A 691 7.72 -9.25 22.88
N ASN A 692 8.69 -9.30 23.80
CA ASN A 692 8.52 -8.98 25.21
C ASN A 692 8.62 -7.47 25.48
N ARG A 693 7.70 -6.72 24.89
CA ARG A 693 7.46 -5.31 25.23
C ARG A 693 6.14 -5.20 25.98
N ASN A 694 6.00 -4.17 26.80
CA ASN A 694 4.75 -3.93 27.55
C ASN A 694 4.15 -2.58 27.13
N PRO A 695 3.11 -2.55 26.27
CA PRO A 695 2.41 -3.68 25.64
C PRO A 695 3.20 -4.39 24.51
N GLY A 696 2.87 -5.65 24.28
CA GLY A 696 3.50 -6.63 23.37
C GLY A 696 2.99 -6.60 21.93
N VAL A 697 3.70 -7.31 21.04
CA VAL A 697 3.35 -7.45 19.61
C VAL A 697 3.66 -8.85 19.09
N VAL A 698 2.86 -9.34 18.15
CA VAL A 698 3.15 -10.53 17.35
C VAL A 698 3.70 -10.09 16.00
N MET A 699 4.85 -10.63 15.63
CA MET A 699 5.59 -10.28 14.42
C MET A 699 5.67 -11.48 13.47
N ALA A 700 5.79 -11.20 12.17
CA ALA A 700 6.00 -12.21 11.14
C ALA A 700 7.07 -11.78 10.14
N LYS A 701 7.70 -12.78 9.52
CA LYS A 701 8.66 -12.59 8.42
C LYS A 701 8.63 -13.81 7.49
N VAL A 702 8.89 -13.60 6.20
CA VAL A 702 9.09 -14.69 5.22
C VAL A 702 10.47 -15.34 5.45
N LYS A 703 10.53 -16.68 5.37
CA LYS A 703 11.74 -17.51 5.63
C LYS A 703 12.87 -17.30 4.64
#